data_AF-A0A8H5LGJ1-F1
#
_entry.id   AF-A0A8H5LGJ1-F1
#
_cell.length_a   1.000
_cell.length_b   1.000
_cell.length_c   1.000
_cell.angle_alpha   90.00
_cell.angle_beta   90.00
_cell.angle_gamma   90.00
#
_symmetry.space_group_name_H-M   'P 1'
#
loop_
_entity.id
_entity.type
_entity.pdbx_description
1 polymer ?
#
loop_
_entity_poly.entity_id
_entity_poly.type
_entity_poly.pdbx_seq_one_letter_code
_entity_poly.pdbx_strand_id
1 'polypeptide(L)'
;MSTAALNANYAQLAAVNLITGTTVNGSLFGFGFALYCFCVRLLYKQYRNDPSQRRQSIGTLIFMSLVVASQVLDLALSARACQVIYAYHGDYPEGGPYGYYTQVYQRQPIAVVGIVNGLVYDLLTFGVQIWRLWVIWNASRYAIFIVSAPIVFFLALWGTQITQMIGILHGESIVRGAYVVMPVFQITLMLAITLWVTLFIIGRIARVRRRHIRIMGESDGASQYTAIITMLLESFALDSAWMALIIIFVGLRTTGNHGVDVGAHFSRTLSMSQVRQYNDPAPGVPFYTPHQDPVAGTAVVPQPSGKPIPKLFQPVKIRGLEFQNRIFVSPMCQYSAENGSVTPWHMAHLGGIISRGPGLAFVEATAVLPEGRISPEDVGLWSDAHIEGLTKIVEFAHSQSQKIGIQLAHAGRKASTFAPFVSGGSPTAAANPRERGWPNDVWGPSTKPFHESYPKPKELTKEGIRRITQAFKDAAIRALKAGFDVVEIHSAHGYLLSSFLSPSSNLRTDEYGGSFENRIRLLVEVVDVVRSIIPQSMPLFVRVSGTEWLEQVAPNDPQWRPEDTVRLAPILADHGVDLLDVSSGGIDARQRVVPGEAYQAHLAGAVKKAVGDKLLVSAVGALGDGHIAQKVLESGQADVIFVGRQFQKNPGLVWAMADELGIEVTQAKQIGWGFRGRAKQALGHGEKEAKEKL
;
A
#
# COMPACT_ATOMS: atom_id res chain seq x y z
N MET A 1 -12.85 -11.39 -8.94
CA MET A 1 -13.27 -9.99 -9.19
C MET A 1 -14.74 -9.90 -8.80
N SER A 2 -15.11 -9.10 -7.80
CA SER A 2 -16.53 -8.83 -7.56
C SER A 2 -17.09 -8.11 -8.79
N THR A 3 -18.34 -8.42 -9.15
CA THR A 3 -19.09 -7.77 -10.24
C THR A 3 -19.05 -6.23 -10.14
N ALA A 4 -18.91 -5.68 -8.93
CA ALA A 4 -18.77 -4.25 -8.67
C ALA A 4 -17.42 -3.65 -9.14
N ALA A 5 -16.30 -4.36 -8.99
CA ALA A 5 -14.97 -3.91 -9.45
C ALA A 5 -14.80 -4.00 -10.97
N LEU A 6 -15.52 -4.93 -11.61
CA LEU A 6 -15.67 -4.97 -13.06
C LEU A 6 -16.38 -3.69 -13.54
N ASN A 7 -17.52 -3.36 -12.92
CA ASN A 7 -18.37 -2.24 -13.32
C ASN A 7 -17.70 -0.85 -13.16
N ALA A 8 -16.85 -0.66 -12.15
CA ALA A 8 -16.16 0.61 -11.90
C ALA A 8 -15.07 0.94 -12.95
N ASN A 9 -14.32 -0.06 -13.41
CA ASN A 9 -13.30 0.11 -14.45
C ASN A 9 -13.92 0.35 -15.84
N TYR A 10 -15.06 -0.29 -16.13
CA TYR A 10 -15.84 0.00 -17.34
C TYR A 10 -16.36 1.45 -17.37
N ALA A 11 -16.78 1.98 -16.22
CA ALA A 11 -17.33 3.34 -16.12
C ALA A 11 -16.26 4.43 -16.37
N GLN A 12 -15.04 4.28 -15.86
CA GLN A 12 -13.94 5.23 -16.13
C GLN A 12 -13.45 5.18 -17.59
N LEU A 13 -13.36 3.98 -18.18
CA LEU A 13 -12.98 3.82 -19.59
C LEU A 13 -14.02 4.44 -20.52
N ALA A 14 -15.32 4.26 -20.22
CA ALA A 14 -16.43 4.84 -20.98
C ALA A 14 -16.44 6.38 -20.90
N ALA A 15 -16.17 6.96 -19.73
CA ALA A 15 -16.14 8.42 -19.54
C ALA A 15 -15.01 9.10 -20.33
N VAL A 16 -13.81 8.52 -20.33
CA VAL A 16 -12.65 9.06 -21.08
C VAL A 16 -12.85 8.93 -22.60
N ASN A 17 -13.47 7.83 -23.05
CA ASN A 17 -13.76 7.62 -24.47
C ASN A 17 -14.85 8.58 -24.99
N LEU A 18 -15.86 8.89 -24.20
CA LEU A 18 -16.93 9.83 -24.60
C LEU A 18 -16.42 11.27 -24.75
N ILE A 19 -15.60 11.76 -23.82
CA ILE A 19 -15.03 13.12 -23.89
C ILE A 19 -14.17 13.26 -25.15
N THR A 20 -13.26 12.31 -25.36
CA THR A 20 -12.35 12.35 -26.51
C THR A 20 -13.11 12.30 -27.82
N GLY A 21 -14.13 11.42 -27.92
CA GLY A 21 -15.00 11.34 -29.10
C GLY A 21 -15.78 12.63 -29.36
N THR A 22 -16.29 13.29 -28.31
CA THR A 22 -17.07 14.53 -28.44
C THR A 22 -16.21 15.71 -28.90
N THR A 23 -15.00 15.85 -28.36
CA THR A 23 -14.06 16.91 -28.76
C THR A 23 -13.62 16.77 -30.23
N VAL A 24 -13.38 15.53 -30.67
CA VAL A 24 -13.05 15.26 -32.08
C VAL A 24 -14.27 15.52 -32.99
N ASN A 25 -15.47 15.08 -32.59
CA ASN A 25 -16.72 15.31 -33.35
C ASN A 25 -17.01 16.82 -33.53
N GLY A 26 -16.86 17.60 -32.45
CA GLY A 26 -17.02 19.06 -32.50
C GLY A 26 -16.04 19.76 -33.46
N SER A 27 -14.80 19.25 -33.54
CA SER A 27 -13.77 19.79 -34.46
C SER A 27 -14.14 19.54 -35.92
N LEU A 28 -14.63 18.33 -36.23
CA LEU A 28 -15.06 17.96 -37.59
C LEU A 28 -16.32 18.70 -38.03
N PHE A 29 -17.28 18.89 -37.13
CA PHE A 29 -18.43 19.73 -37.39
C PHE A 29 -17.98 21.15 -37.80
N GLY A 30 -16.97 21.71 -37.14
CA GLY A 30 -16.39 23.01 -37.51
C GLY A 30 -15.89 23.06 -38.96
N PHE A 31 -15.16 22.04 -39.40
CA PHE A 31 -14.69 21.94 -40.79
C PHE A 31 -15.85 21.73 -41.78
N GLY A 32 -16.79 20.84 -41.48
CA GLY A 32 -17.97 20.58 -42.31
C GLY A 32 -18.86 21.81 -42.47
N PHE A 33 -19.05 22.57 -41.39
CA PHE A 33 -19.80 23.81 -41.42
C PHE A 33 -19.11 24.89 -42.26
N ALA A 34 -17.79 25.02 -42.18
CA ALA A 34 -17.03 25.94 -43.03
C ALA A 34 -17.18 25.59 -44.52
N LEU A 35 -17.11 24.30 -44.87
CA LEU A 35 -17.38 23.82 -46.24
C LEU A 35 -18.81 24.12 -46.67
N TYR A 36 -19.79 23.91 -45.80
CA TYR A 36 -21.18 24.27 -46.06
C TYR A 36 -21.34 25.76 -46.38
N CYS A 37 -20.75 26.66 -45.59
CA CYS A 37 -20.79 28.10 -45.85
C CYS A 37 -20.20 28.46 -47.22
N PHE A 38 -19.10 27.81 -47.60
CA PHE A 38 -18.50 27.98 -48.93
C PHE A 38 -19.42 27.50 -50.05
N CYS A 39 -20.03 26.33 -49.89
CA CYS A 39 -20.98 25.77 -50.84
C CYS A 39 -22.24 26.64 -50.98
N VAL A 40 -22.79 27.17 -49.88
CA VAL A 40 -23.92 28.10 -49.90
C VAL A 40 -23.58 29.33 -50.75
N ARG A 41 -22.38 29.90 -50.58
CA ARG A 41 -21.92 31.04 -51.38
C ARG A 41 -21.81 30.70 -52.87
N LEU A 42 -21.28 29.53 -53.21
CA LEU A 42 -21.17 29.08 -54.60
C LEU A 42 -22.54 28.81 -55.24
N LEU A 43 -23.42 28.09 -54.54
CA LEU A 43 -24.77 27.77 -55.00
C LEU A 43 -25.62 29.03 -55.14
N TYR A 44 -25.46 30.00 -54.24
CA TYR A 44 -26.11 31.31 -54.36
C TYR A 44 -25.62 32.09 -55.59
N LYS A 45 -24.31 32.07 -55.87
CA LYS A 45 -23.74 32.67 -57.07
C LYS A 45 -24.26 31.99 -58.34
N GLN A 46 -24.35 30.65 -58.36
CA GLN A 46 -24.90 29.87 -59.46
C GLN A 46 -26.39 30.15 -59.67
N TYR A 47 -27.18 30.19 -58.59
CA TYR A 47 -28.60 30.56 -58.61
C TYR A 47 -28.83 31.96 -59.22
N ARG A 48 -27.98 32.93 -58.84
CA ARG A 48 -28.09 34.30 -59.35
C ARG A 48 -27.70 34.41 -60.82
N ASN A 49 -26.64 33.73 -61.23
CA ASN A 49 -25.97 33.95 -62.52
C ASN A 49 -26.41 33.01 -63.64
N ASP A 50 -26.99 31.84 -63.33
CA ASP A 50 -27.43 30.86 -64.33
C ASP A 50 -28.90 30.45 -64.09
N PRO A 51 -29.86 31.08 -64.82
CA PRO A 51 -31.27 30.78 -64.70
C PRO A 51 -31.62 29.30 -64.95
N SER A 52 -30.86 28.61 -65.78
CA SER A 52 -31.11 27.20 -66.14
C SER A 52 -30.82 26.24 -64.98
N GLN A 53 -29.94 26.64 -64.06
CA GLN A 53 -29.51 25.80 -62.93
C GLN A 53 -30.14 26.18 -61.58
N ARG A 54 -31.04 27.17 -61.54
CA ARG A 54 -31.67 27.65 -60.30
C ARG A 54 -32.35 26.56 -59.48
N ARG A 55 -33.12 25.67 -60.13
CA ARG A 55 -33.80 24.56 -59.46
C ARG A 55 -32.82 23.60 -58.80
N GLN A 56 -31.72 23.30 -59.49
CA GLN A 56 -30.66 22.45 -58.98
C GLN A 56 -29.91 23.11 -57.82
N SER A 57 -29.60 24.41 -57.92
CA SER A 57 -28.96 25.16 -56.83
C SER A 57 -29.82 25.17 -55.57
N ILE A 58 -31.13 25.43 -55.69
CA ILE A 58 -32.06 25.40 -54.55
C ILE A 58 -32.17 23.99 -53.95
N GLY A 59 -32.38 22.97 -54.79
CA GLY A 59 -32.50 21.59 -54.31
C GLY A 59 -31.24 21.10 -53.58
N THR A 60 -30.06 21.45 -54.12
CA THR A 60 -28.77 21.11 -53.50
C THR A 60 -28.58 21.84 -52.18
N LEU A 61 -28.97 23.13 -52.12
CA LEU A 61 -28.89 23.92 -50.89
C LEU A 61 -29.80 23.33 -49.80
N ILE A 62 -31.05 23.03 -50.11
CA ILE A 62 -32.00 22.42 -49.16
C ILE A 62 -31.44 21.10 -48.62
N PHE A 63 -30.95 20.23 -49.49
CA PHE A 63 -30.34 18.97 -49.08
C PHE A 63 -29.14 19.18 -48.15
N MET A 64 -28.21 20.06 -48.50
CA MET A 64 -27.04 20.35 -47.67
C MET A 64 -27.43 20.95 -46.32
N SER A 65 -28.43 21.83 -46.29
CA SER A 65 -28.97 22.38 -45.05
C SER A 65 -29.58 21.30 -44.15
N LEU A 66 -30.27 20.30 -44.72
CA LEU A 66 -30.81 19.17 -43.96
C LEU A 66 -29.69 18.30 -43.35
N VAL A 67 -28.62 18.03 -44.10
CA VAL A 67 -27.46 17.28 -43.60
C VAL A 67 -26.79 18.03 -42.45
N VAL A 68 -26.56 19.34 -42.59
CA VAL A 68 -25.95 20.16 -41.54
C VAL A 68 -26.86 20.25 -40.31
N ALA A 69 -28.17 20.42 -40.49
CA ALA A 69 -29.12 20.42 -39.38
C ALA A 69 -29.08 19.11 -38.58
N SER A 70 -28.97 17.98 -39.28
CA SER A 70 -28.83 16.66 -38.64
C SER A 70 -27.50 16.52 -37.89
N GLN A 71 -26.38 17.05 -38.41
CA GLN A 71 -25.09 17.07 -37.70
C GLN A 71 -25.09 17.98 -36.47
N VAL A 72 -25.75 19.14 -36.54
CA VAL A 72 -25.93 20.02 -35.37
C VAL A 72 -26.69 19.29 -34.27
N LEU A 73 -27.75 18.56 -34.65
CA LEU A 73 -28.53 17.77 -33.71
C LEU A 73 -27.68 16.65 -33.08
N ASP A 74 -26.87 15.93 -33.87
CA ASP A 74 -25.96 14.90 -33.37
C ASP A 74 -24.94 15.45 -32.36
N LEU A 75 -24.33 16.60 -32.67
CA LEU A 75 -23.38 17.27 -31.78
C LEU A 75 -24.04 17.67 -30.44
N ALA A 76 -25.26 18.21 -30.50
CA ALA A 76 -26.02 18.59 -29.31
C ALA A 76 -26.36 17.37 -28.43
N LEU A 77 -26.76 16.26 -29.05
CA LEU A 77 -27.09 15.01 -28.36
C LEU A 77 -25.86 14.35 -27.74
N SER A 78 -24.72 14.38 -28.43
CA SER A 78 -23.43 13.91 -27.94
C SER A 78 -22.94 14.73 -26.74
N ALA A 79 -23.03 16.06 -26.82
CA ALA A 79 -22.70 16.95 -25.71
C ALA A 79 -23.59 16.69 -24.48
N ARG A 80 -24.89 16.44 -24.70
CA ARG A 80 -25.82 16.08 -23.62
C ARG A 80 -25.51 14.72 -23.00
N ALA A 81 -25.10 13.72 -23.79
CA ALA A 81 -24.65 12.43 -23.29
C ALA A 81 -23.46 12.58 -22.33
N CYS A 82 -22.46 13.38 -22.71
CA CYS A 82 -21.30 13.71 -21.88
C CYS A 82 -21.70 14.41 -20.57
N GLN A 83 -22.61 15.39 -20.63
CA GLN A 83 -23.09 16.09 -19.44
C GLN A 83 -23.76 15.15 -18.43
N VAL A 84 -24.58 14.20 -18.90
CA VAL A 84 -25.29 13.25 -18.02
C VAL A 84 -24.32 12.26 -17.35
N ILE A 85 -23.24 11.88 -18.03
CA ILE A 85 -22.18 11.02 -17.44
C ILE A 85 -21.35 11.75 -16.38
N TYR A 86 -21.19 13.07 -16.49
CA TYR A 86 -20.30 13.86 -15.62
C TYR A 86 -20.98 14.53 -14.43
N ALA A 87 -22.32 14.54 -14.35
CA ALA A 87 -23.03 14.99 -13.15
C ALA A 87 -22.79 13.99 -12.01
N TYR A 88 -21.92 14.36 -11.06
CA TYR A 88 -21.47 13.52 -9.95
C TYR A 88 -22.63 13.22 -8.98
N HIS A 89 -23.20 12.02 -9.05
CA HIS A 89 -24.16 11.51 -8.05
C HIS A 89 -23.53 10.32 -7.32
N GLY A 90 -22.93 10.60 -6.17
CA GLY A 90 -22.15 9.64 -5.37
C GLY A 90 -22.94 8.48 -4.77
N ASP A 91 -24.27 8.49 -4.87
CA ASP A 91 -25.16 7.56 -4.16
C ASP A 91 -25.91 6.56 -5.08
N TYR A 92 -25.50 6.39 -6.35
CA TYR A 92 -26.27 5.52 -7.27
C TYR A 92 -26.00 4.02 -7.03
N PRO A 93 -27.00 3.22 -6.57
CA PRO A 93 -26.75 1.90 -5.97
C PRO A 93 -26.34 0.79 -6.95
N GLU A 94 -26.56 0.97 -8.26
CA GLU A 94 -26.56 -0.14 -9.22
C GLU A 94 -25.45 -0.13 -10.31
N GLY A 95 -24.44 0.74 -10.23
CA GLY A 95 -23.32 0.67 -11.19
C GLY A 95 -22.55 1.94 -11.52
N GLY A 96 -22.56 2.96 -10.64
CA GLY A 96 -21.80 4.19 -10.83
C GLY A 96 -22.28 5.06 -12.01
N PRO A 97 -21.44 6.01 -12.50
CA PRO A 97 -21.80 6.95 -13.56
C PRO A 97 -22.29 6.31 -14.86
N TYR A 98 -21.82 5.09 -15.17
CA TYR A 98 -22.27 4.32 -16.33
C TYR A 98 -23.64 3.68 -16.11
N GLY A 99 -23.90 3.12 -14.92
CA GLY A 99 -25.24 2.67 -14.53
C GLY A 99 -26.25 3.83 -14.62
N TYR A 100 -25.85 5.01 -14.13
CA TYR A 100 -26.65 6.24 -14.26
C TYR A 100 -26.87 6.65 -15.72
N TYR A 101 -25.85 6.62 -16.58
CA TYR A 101 -26.02 6.85 -18.02
C TYR A 101 -27.03 5.89 -18.65
N THR A 102 -26.93 4.59 -18.36
CA THR A 102 -27.86 3.59 -18.91
C THR A 102 -29.29 3.73 -18.38
N GLN A 103 -29.47 4.15 -17.12
CA GLN A 103 -30.83 4.31 -16.56
C GLN A 103 -31.44 5.68 -16.86
N VAL A 104 -30.63 6.73 -16.99
CA VAL A 104 -31.10 8.12 -17.11
C VAL A 104 -31.00 8.63 -18.55
N TYR A 105 -29.87 8.43 -19.24
CA TYR A 105 -29.75 8.88 -20.63
C TYR A 105 -30.50 7.96 -21.59
N GLN A 106 -30.31 6.63 -21.49
CA GLN A 106 -30.95 5.71 -22.44
C GLN A 106 -32.47 5.62 -22.26
N ARG A 107 -33.02 5.88 -21.07
CA ARG A 107 -34.48 5.94 -20.86
C ARG A 107 -35.12 7.28 -21.23
N GLN A 108 -34.32 8.30 -21.54
CA GLN A 108 -34.86 9.60 -21.95
C GLN A 108 -35.30 9.55 -23.43
N PRO A 109 -36.36 10.28 -23.81
CA PRO A 109 -36.75 10.47 -25.21
C PRO A 109 -35.59 10.96 -26.09
N ILE A 110 -34.59 11.63 -25.50
CA ILE A 110 -33.42 12.16 -26.18
C ILE A 110 -32.54 11.08 -26.83
N ALA A 111 -32.44 9.88 -26.25
CA ALA A 111 -31.67 8.79 -26.83
C ALA A 111 -32.35 8.22 -28.08
N VAL A 112 -33.68 8.13 -28.06
CA VAL A 112 -34.50 7.75 -29.22
C VAL A 112 -34.38 8.81 -30.32
N VAL A 113 -34.41 10.10 -29.97
CA VAL A 113 -34.16 11.19 -30.92
C VAL A 113 -32.79 11.07 -31.57
N GLY A 114 -31.76 10.65 -30.82
CA GLY A 114 -30.42 10.41 -31.37
C GLY A 114 -30.36 9.28 -32.38
N ILE A 115 -31.00 8.14 -32.09
CA ILE A 115 -31.01 7.02 -33.03
C ILE A 115 -31.84 7.37 -34.28
N VAL A 116 -32.99 8.03 -34.12
CA VAL A 116 -33.80 8.50 -35.26
C VAL A 116 -33.02 9.52 -36.10
N ASN A 117 -32.33 10.46 -35.48
CA ASN A 117 -31.47 11.40 -36.19
C ASN A 117 -30.33 10.68 -36.93
N GLY A 118 -29.69 9.69 -36.31
CA GLY A 118 -28.66 8.86 -36.93
C GLY A 118 -29.19 8.12 -38.17
N LEU A 119 -30.39 7.52 -38.08
CA LEU A 119 -31.05 6.88 -39.23
C LEU A 119 -31.33 7.89 -40.35
N VAL A 120 -31.85 9.08 -40.04
CA VAL A 120 -32.10 10.14 -41.04
C VAL A 120 -30.79 10.62 -41.66
N TYR A 121 -29.74 10.82 -40.85
CA TYR A 121 -28.42 11.21 -41.31
C TYR A 121 -27.84 10.18 -42.28
N ASP A 122 -27.90 8.90 -41.91
CA ASP A 122 -27.47 7.79 -42.74
C ASP A 122 -28.27 7.74 -44.05
N LEU A 123 -29.58 7.97 -44.00
CA LEU A 123 -30.42 8.02 -45.22
C LEU A 123 -29.94 9.11 -46.18
N LEU A 124 -29.73 10.31 -45.65
CA LEU A 124 -29.35 11.48 -46.44
C LEU A 124 -27.96 11.29 -47.05
N THR A 125 -27.00 10.80 -46.27
CA THR A 125 -25.61 10.66 -46.70
C THR A 125 -25.39 9.43 -47.58
N PHE A 126 -25.81 8.24 -47.14
CA PHE A 126 -25.64 7.00 -47.91
C PHE A 126 -26.61 6.89 -49.08
N GLY A 127 -27.84 7.38 -48.94
CA GLY A 127 -28.81 7.43 -50.04
C GLY A 127 -28.25 8.22 -51.24
N VAL A 128 -27.55 9.33 -50.97
CA VAL A 128 -26.85 10.08 -52.02
C VAL A 128 -25.67 9.31 -52.61
N GLN A 129 -24.92 8.54 -51.81
CA GLN A 129 -23.86 7.69 -52.35
C GLN A 129 -24.39 6.60 -53.28
N ILE A 130 -25.44 5.91 -52.86
CA ILE A 130 -26.09 4.86 -53.64
C ILE A 130 -26.65 5.45 -54.94
N TRP A 131 -27.32 6.62 -54.85
CA TRP A 131 -27.80 7.33 -56.04
C TRP A 131 -26.66 7.74 -56.98
N ARG A 132 -25.54 8.24 -56.45
CA ARG A 132 -24.36 8.60 -57.26
C ARG A 132 -23.76 7.39 -57.96
N LEU A 133 -23.59 6.28 -57.25
CA LEU A 133 -23.12 5.03 -57.85
C LEU A 133 -24.08 4.58 -58.95
N TRP A 134 -25.39 4.68 -58.72
CA TRP A 134 -26.39 4.40 -59.74
C TRP A 134 -26.22 5.32 -60.94
N VAL A 135 -26.21 6.65 -60.79
CA VAL A 135 -26.04 7.59 -61.92
C VAL A 135 -24.76 7.32 -62.72
N ILE A 136 -23.65 7.06 -62.04
CA ILE A 136 -22.34 6.87 -62.70
C ILE A 136 -22.26 5.49 -63.41
N TRP A 137 -22.93 4.46 -62.89
CA TRP A 137 -22.88 3.10 -63.43
C TRP A 137 -24.14 2.60 -64.11
N ASN A 138 -25.25 3.35 -64.18
CA ASN A 138 -26.52 2.85 -64.71
C ASN A 138 -26.39 2.28 -66.14
N ALA A 139 -25.47 2.82 -66.95
CA ALA A 139 -25.17 2.34 -68.30
C ALA A 139 -24.17 1.14 -68.36
N SER A 140 -23.72 0.61 -67.23
CA SER A 140 -22.74 -0.48 -67.13
C SER A 140 -23.43 -1.82 -66.86
N ARG A 141 -22.98 -2.89 -67.53
CA ARG A 141 -23.44 -4.26 -67.22
C ARG A 141 -23.17 -4.73 -65.78
N TYR A 142 -22.28 -4.03 -65.07
CA TYR A 142 -21.92 -4.31 -63.68
C TYR A 142 -22.66 -3.44 -62.65
N ALA A 143 -23.59 -2.58 -63.09
CA ALA A 143 -24.28 -1.61 -62.22
C ALA A 143 -24.91 -2.29 -61.01
N ILE A 144 -25.59 -3.42 -61.24
CA ILE A 144 -26.32 -4.13 -60.19
C ILE A 144 -25.40 -4.58 -59.05
N PHE A 145 -24.23 -5.15 -59.37
CA PHE A 145 -23.27 -5.64 -58.36
C PHE A 145 -22.57 -4.51 -57.60
N ILE A 146 -22.29 -3.40 -58.29
CA ILE A 146 -21.58 -2.25 -57.70
C ILE A 146 -22.50 -1.47 -56.75
N VAL A 147 -23.80 -1.40 -57.08
CA VAL A 147 -24.80 -0.69 -56.29
C VAL A 147 -25.37 -1.57 -55.17
N SER A 148 -25.45 -2.90 -55.35
CA SER A 148 -26.07 -3.80 -54.36
C SER A 148 -25.26 -3.95 -53.07
N ALA A 149 -23.93 -4.02 -53.13
CA ALA A 149 -23.11 -4.25 -51.94
C ALA A 149 -23.21 -3.08 -50.92
N PRO A 150 -23.10 -1.80 -51.32
CA PRO A 150 -23.36 -0.68 -50.42
C PRO A 150 -24.79 -0.67 -49.85
N ILE A 151 -25.79 -1.09 -50.64
CA ILE A 151 -27.17 -1.22 -50.14
C ILE A 151 -27.26 -2.27 -49.04
N VAL A 152 -26.62 -3.44 -49.20
CA VAL A 152 -26.63 -4.50 -48.17
C VAL A 152 -25.96 -4.02 -46.89
N PHE A 153 -24.80 -3.38 -46.99
CA PHE A 153 -24.11 -2.83 -45.82
C PHE A 153 -24.91 -1.71 -45.14
N PHE A 154 -25.56 -0.85 -45.92
CA PHE A 154 -26.45 0.20 -45.42
C PHE A 154 -27.65 -0.39 -44.67
N LEU A 155 -28.31 -1.42 -45.22
CA LEU A 155 -29.42 -2.12 -44.57
C LEU A 155 -28.96 -2.84 -43.29
N ALA A 156 -27.77 -3.42 -43.28
CA ALA A 156 -27.19 -4.01 -42.08
C ALA A 156 -26.93 -2.95 -40.99
N LEU A 157 -26.39 -1.78 -41.36
CA LEU A 157 -26.17 -0.66 -40.45
C LEU A 157 -27.50 -0.21 -39.82
N TRP A 158 -28.52 -0.01 -40.65
CA TRP A 158 -29.87 0.33 -40.20
C TRP A 158 -30.49 -0.73 -39.30
N GLY A 159 -30.33 -2.02 -39.63
CA GLY A 159 -30.79 -3.12 -38.79
C GLY A 159 -30.20 -3.07 -37.39
N THR A 160 -28.90 -2.75 -37.26
CA THR A 160 -28.27 -2.60 -35.93
C THR A 160 -28.83 -1.43 -35.13
N GLN A 161 -29.04 -0.28 -35.76
CA GLN A 161 -29.59 0.93 -35.14
C GLN A 161 -31.05 0.74 -34.72
N ILE A 162 -31.88 0.12 -35.57
CA ILE A 162 -33.27 -0.22 -35.24
C ILE A 162 -33.33 -1.21 -34.07
N THR A 163 -32.45 -2.21 -34.05
CA THR A 163 -32.38 -3.16 -32.94
C THR A 163 -32.00 -2.46 -31.62
N GLN A 164 -31.05 -1.52 -31.67
CA GLN A 164 -30.71 -0.68 -30.51
C GLN A 164 -31.90 0.16 -30.04
N MET A 165 -32.64 0.77 -30.97
CA MET A 165 -33.84 1.55 -30.66
C MET A 165 -34.92 0.71 -30.00
N ILE A 166 -35.19 -0.49 -30.52
CA ILE A 166 -36.16 -1.44 -29.96
C ILE A 166 -35.74 -1.84 -28.54
N GLY A 167 -34.45 -2.11 -28.29
CA GLY A 167 -33.94 -2.41 -26.95
C GLY A 167 -34.18 -1.28 -25.95
N ILE A 168 -33.85 -0.05 -26.36
CA ILE A 168 -34.09 1.15 -25.54
C ILE A 168 -35.57 1.32 -25.21
N LEU A 169 -36.45 1.17 -26.20
CA LEU A 169 -37.91 1.33 -26.02
C LEU A 169 -38.51 0.26 -25.09
N HIS A 170 -37.95 -0.95 -25.06
CA HIS A 170 -38.40 -2.02 -24.15
C HIS A 170 -37.72 -2.00 -22.78
N GLY A 171 -36.83 -1.03 -22.53
CA GLY A 171 -36.08 -0.94 -21.28
C GLY A 171 -35.10 -2.11 -21.06
N GLU A 172 -34.85 -2.89 -22.10
CA GLU A 172 -33.89 -3.98 -22.08
C GLU A 172 -32.49 -3.44 -22.37
N SER A 173 -31.56 -3.68 -21.45
CA SER A 173 -30.15 -3.53 -21.80
C SER A 173 -29.79 -4.73 -22.70
N ILE A 174 -29.90 -4.57 -24.02
CA ILE A 174 -29.48 -5.59 -24.99
C ILE A 174 -27.99 -5.95 -24.77
N VAL A 175 -27.83 -7.07 -24.05
CA VAL A 175 -26.65 -7.93 -23.84
C VAL A 175 -25.50 -7.34 -23.01
N ARG A 176 -25.43 -7.75 -21.72
CA ARG A 176 -24.24 -7.67 -20.85
C ARG A 176 -23.02 -8.31 -21.55
N GLY A 177 -22.25 -7.50 -22.27
CA GLY A 177 -21.04 -7.90 -23.01
C GLY A 177 -20.95 -7.37 -24.45
N ALA A 178 -22.06 -6.98 -25.10
CA ALA A 178 -22.06 -6.57 -26.51
C ALA A 178 -21.85 -5.06 -26.75
N TYR A 179 -21.79 -4.25 -25.68
CA TYR A 179 -21.83 -2.78 -25.78
C TYR A 179 -20.57 -2.10 -26.33
N VAL A 180 -19.41 -2.75 -26.25
CA VAL A 180 -18.19 -2.26 -26.94
C VAL A 180 -18.15 -2.81 -28.37
N VAL A 181 -18.68 -4.01 -28.59
CA VAL A 181 -18.66 -4.69 -29.88
C VAL A 181 -19.60 -4.01 -30.88
N MET A 182 -20.80 -3.60 -30.46
CA MET A 182 -21.81 -3.05 -31.36
C MET A 182 -21.45 -1.68 -31.96
N PRO A 183 -21.01 -0.67 -31.19
CA PRO A 183 -20.55 0.60 -31.76
C PRO A 183 -19.30 0.44 -32.63
N VAL A 184 -18.36 -0.42 -32.23
CA VAL A 184 -17.17 -0.72 -33.04
C VAL A 184 -17.56 -1.39 -34.35
N PHE A 185 -18.54 -2.31 -34.33
CA PHE A 185 -19.08 -2.93 -35.53
C PHE A 185 -19.79 -1.92 -36.43
N GLN A 186 -20.60 -1.00 -35.87
CA GLN A 186 -21.24 0.08 -36.62
C GLN A 186 -20.22 1.00 -37.30
N ILE A 187 -19.20 1.45 -36.57
CA ILE A 187 -18.11 2.29 -37.09
C ILE A 187 -17.33 1.56 -38.19
N THR A 188 -17.06 0.27 -38.01
CA THR A 188 -16.35 -0.56 -39.00
C THR A 188 -17.16 -0.73 -40.28
N LEU A 189 -18.46 -0.96 -40.15
CA LEU A 189 -19.40 -1.08 -41.27
C LEU A 189 -19.49 0.24 -42.04
N MET A 190 -19.57 1.35 -41.32
CA MET A 190 -19.61 2.69 -41.91
C MET A 190 -18.32 2.99 -42.70
N LEU A 191 -17.15 2.72 -42.10
CA LEU A 191 -15.86 2.86 -42.77
C LEU A 191 -15.77 2.00 -44.04
N ALA A 192 -16.24 0.75 -43.98
CA ALA A 192 -16.21 -0.16 -45.11
C ALA A 192 -17.04 0.37 -46.29
N ILE A 193 -18.24 0.92 -46.03
CA ILE A 193 -19.10 1.52 -47.06
C ILE A 193 -18.41 2.74 -47.69
N THR A 194 -17.93 3.67 -46.88
CA THR A 194 -17.33 4.93 -47.37
C THR A 194 -16.07 4.66 -48.20
N LEU A 195 -15.20 3.75 -47.75
CA LEU A 195 -14.02 3.34 -48.52
C LEU A 195 -14.42 2.67 -49.84
N TRP A 196 -15.40 1.76 -49.81
CA TRP A 196 -15.89 1.11 -51.03
C TRP A 196 -16.40 2.12 -52.06
N VAL A 197 -17.35 2.98 -51.67
CA VAL A 197 -17.93 3.99 -52.59
C VAL A 197 -16.84 4.88 -53.17
N THR A 198 -15.92 5.36 -52.33
CA THR A 198 -14.83 6.26 -52.73
C THR A 198 -13.91 5.60 -53.76
N LEU A 199 -13.46 4.38 -53.51
CA LEU A 199 -12.56 3.64 -54.42
C LEU A 199 -13.20 3.39 -55.78
N PHE A 200 -14.48 3.01 -55.81
CA PHE A 200 -15.19 2.79 -57.07
C PHE A 200 -15.32 4.09 -57.87
N ILE A 201 -15.78 5.17 -57.24
CA ILE A 201 -15.91 6.50 -57.87
C ILE A 201 -14.57 6.94 -58.49
N ILE A 202 -13.47 6.86 -57.72
CA ILE A 202 -12.11 7.18 -58.20
C ILE A 202 -11.75 6.31 -59.41
N GLY A 203 -11.92 4.99 -59.30
CA GLY A 203 -11.55 4.05 -60.35
C GLY A 203 -12.26 4.32 -61.67
N ARG A 204 -13.56 4.68 -61.62
CA ARG A 204 -14.34 4.98 -62.82
C ARG A 204 -14.02 6.33 -63.41
N ILE A 205 -13.86 7.37 -62.60
CA ILE A 205 -13.48 8.70 -63.08
C ILE A 205 -12.08 8.63 -63.72
N ALA A 206 -11.13 7.93 -63.10
CA ALA A 206 -9.80 7.71 -63.66
C ALA A 206 -9.86 6.97 -65.01
N ARG A 207 -10.75 5.98 -65.16
CA ARG A 207 -10.94 5.24 -66.42
C ARG A 207 -11.62 6.09 -67.50
N VAL A 208 -12.66 6.84 -67.14
CA VAL A 208 -13.38 7.74 -68.05
C VAL A 208 -12.46 8.86 -68.52
N ARG A 209 -11.65 9.44 -67.61
CA ARG A 209 -10.63 10.45 -67.92
C ARG A 209 -9.56 9.89 -68.84
N ARG A 210 -9.00 8.72 -68.53
CA ARG A 210 -8.03 8.04 -69.42
C ARG A 210 -8.59 7.75 -70.81
N ARG A 211 -9.90 7.51 -70.93
CA ARG A 211 -10.58 7.31 -72.22
C ARG A 211 -10.82 8.63 -72.95
N HIS A 212 -11.27 9.68 -72.26
CA HIS A 212 -11.54 10.98 -72.85
C HIS A 212 -10.26 11.71 -73.30
N ILE A 213 -9.20 11.71 -72.48
CA ILE A 213 -7.89 12.26 -72.86
C ILE A 213 -7.36 11.56 -74.13
N ARG A 214 -7.62 10.25 -74.25
CA ARG A 214 -7.23 9.48 -75.45
C ARG A 214 -8.02 9.83 -76.72
N ILE A 215 -9.22 10.40 -76.59
CA ILE A 215 -10.16 10.61 -77.71
C ILE A 215 -10.23 12.09 -78.11
N MET A 216 -10.22 13.03 -77.15
CA MET A 216 -10.53 14.44 -77.39
C MET A 216 -9.36 15.42 -77.16
N GLY A 217 -8.19 14.94 -76.70
CA GLY A 217 -7.10 15.83 -76.27
C GLY A 217 -7.41 16.58 -74.97
N GLU A 218 -6.41 17.21 -74.36
CA GLU A 218 -6.60 18.00 -73.14
C GLU A 218 -7.39 19.28 -73.44
N SER A 219 -8.68 19.30 -73.12
CA SER A 219 -9.51 20.52 -73.16
C SER A 219 -10.01 20.91 -71.77
N ASP A 220 -10.07 22.22 -71.53
CA ASP A 220 -10.33 22.88 -70.24
C ASP A 220 -11.68 22.52 -69.58
N GLY A 221 -12.64 21.97 -70.31
CA GLY A 221 -13.96 21.60 -69.78
C GLY A 221 -13.91 20.46 -68.75
N ALA A 222 -12.87 19.63 -68.77
CA ALA A 222 -12.69 18.58 -67.76
C ALA A 222 -12.38 19.16 -66.36
N SER A 223 -11.81 20.38 -66.28
CA SER A 223 -11.31 21.00 -65.04
C SER A 223 -12.42 21.26 -64.01
N GLN A 224 -13.60 21.73 -64.45
CA GLN A 224 -14.70 22.08 -63.55
C GLN A 224 -15.35 20.86 -62.89
N TYR A 225 -15.47 19.75 -63.62
CA TYR A 225 -15.95 18.48 -63.05
C TYR A 225 -14.96 17.95 -62.01
N THR A 226 -13.65 18.06 -62.27
CA THR A 226 -12.62 17.67 -61.29
C THR A 226 -12.69 18.49 -60.02
N ALA A 227 -12.90 19.81 -60.06
CA ALA A 227 -12.91 20.62 -58.83
C ALA A 227 -13.99 20.18 -57.83
N ILE A 228 -15.23 19.99 -58.28
CA ILE A 228 -16.34 19.53 -57.42
C ILE A 228 -16.14 18.08 -56.97
N ILE A 229 -15.66 17.21 -57.88
CA ILE A 229 -15.33 15.82 -57.57
C ILE A 229 -14.21 15.73 -56.54
N THR A 230 -13.15 16.53 -56.67
CA THR A 230 -12.02 16.59 -55.75
C THR A 230 -12.47 17.09 -54.38
N MET A 231 -13.29 18.14 -54.32
CA MET A 231 -13.86 18.63 -53.04
C MET A 231 -14.72 17.55 -52.35
N LEU A 232 -15.50 16.80 -53.12
CA LEU A 232 -16.31 15.70 -52.58
C LEU A 232 -15.43 14.51 -52.15
N LEU A 233 -14.40 14.16 -52.91
CA LEU A 233 -13.43 13.13 -52.56
C LEU A 233 -12.65 13.46 -51.29
N GLU A 234 -12.27 14.73 -51.12
CA GLU A 234 -11.61 15.23 -49.91
C GLU A 234 -12.53 15.09 -48.69
N SER A 235 -13.83 15.39 -48.83
CA SER A 235 -14.82 15.23 -47.76
C SER A 235 -14.98 13.77 -47.31
N PHE A 236 -14.93 12.78 -48.21
CA PHE A 236 -15.06 11.36 -47.86
C PHE A 236 -13.75 10.74 -47.36
N ALA A 237 -12.61 11.23 -47.84
CA ALA A 237 -11.31 10.88 -47.32
C ALA A 237 -11.16 11.34 -45.86
N LEU A 238 -11.67 12.53 -45.54
CA LEU A 238 -11.72 13.06 -44.17
C LEU A 238 -12.58 12.21 -43.25
N ASP A 239 -13.78 11.81 -43.69
CA ASP A 239 -14.68 10.94 -42.91
C ASP A 239 -14.10 9.54 -42.71
N SER A 240 -13.48 8.96 -43.75
CA SER A 240 -12.82 7.65 -43.65
C SER A 240 -11.58 7.70 -42.75
N ALA A 241 -10.78 8.76 -42.83
CA ALA A 241 -9.62 8.96 -41.96
C ALA A 241 -10.05 9.10 -40.50
N TRP A 242 -11.17 9.77 -40.24
CA TRP A 242 -11.74 9.89 -38.90
C TRP A 242 -12.20 8.54 -38.34
N MET A 243 -12.96 7.76 -39.12
CA MET A 243 -13.40 6.44 -38.69
C MET A 243 -12.23 5.49 -38.44
N ALA A 244 -11.17 5.57 -39.26
CA ALA A 244 -9.94 4.84 -39.02
C ALA A 244 -9.24 5.29 -37.72
N LEU A 245 -9.17 6.59 -37.43
CA LEU A 245 -8.62 7.11 -36.17
C LEU A 245 -9.40 6.63 -34.94
N ILE A 246 -10.73 6.56 -35.02
CA ILE A 246 -11.55 6.01 -33.92
C ILE A 246 -11.26 4.52 -33.73
N ILE A 247 -11.22 3.73 -34.80
CA ILE A 247 -10.90 2.30 -34.73
C ILE A 247 -9.49 2.08 -34.16
N ILE A 248 -8.51 2.88 -34.60
CA ILE A 248 -7.14 2.83 -34.08
C ILE A 248 -7.11 3.24 -32.60
N PHE A 249 -7.83 4.26 -32.19
CA PHE A 249 -7.81 4.72 -30.80
C PHE A 249 -8.51 3.74 -29.84
N VAL A 250 -9.66 3.20 -30.25
CA VAL A 250 -10.37 2.13 -29.53
C VAL A 250 -9.55 0.83 -29.56
N GLY A 251 -8.89 0.54 -30.67
CA GLY A 251 -8.03 -0.63 -30.89
C GLY A 251 -6.73 -0.59 -30.09
N LEU A 252 -5.94 0.48 -30.16
CA LEU A 252 -4.65 0.63 -29.47
C LEU A 252 -4.79 0.63 -27.93
N ARG A 253 -5.93 1.08 -27.40
CA ARG A 253 -6.22 1.00 -25.95
C ARG A 253 -6.83 -0.34 -25.51
N THR A 254 -7.35 -1.13 -26.44
CA THR A 254 -7.71 -2.55 -26.19
C THR A 254 -6.55 -3.51 -26.44
N THR A 255 -5.46 -3.06 -27.10
CA THR A 255 -4.31 -3.88 -27.53
C THR A 255 -2.96 -3.45 -26.97
N GLY A 256 -2.94 -2.65 -25.90
CA GLY A 256 -1.71 -2.26 -25.19
C GLY A 256 -1.08 -3.36 -24.33
N ASN A 257 -0.70 -4.50 -24.93
CA ASN A 257 0.68 -5.02 -25.08
C ASN A 257 0.67 -6.54 -25.34
N HIS A 258 1.20 -6.89 -26.53
CA HIS A 258 1.63 -8.21 -27.04
C HIS A 258 0.62 -9.07 -27.80
N GLY A 259 0.93 -9.29 -29.08
CA GLY A 259 0.24 -10.23 -29.96
C GLY A 259 0.58 -11.69 -29.63
N VAL A 260 -0.48 -12.43 -29.28
CA VAL A 260 -0.82 -13.81 -29.69
C VAL A 260 0.24 -14.91 -29.46
N ASP A 261 0.08 -15.63 -28.34
CA ASP A 261 -0.21 -17.07 -28.36
C ASP A 261 -1.20 -17.42 -27.24
N VAL A 262 -2.46 -17.68 -27.64
CA VAL A 262 -3.65 -17.66 -26.77
C VAL A 262 -3.74 -18.88 -25.86
N GLY A 263 -3.04 -19.98 -26.18
CA GLY A 263 -3.12 -21.24 -25.42
C GLY A 263 -2.11 -21.36 -24.28
N ALA A 264 -0.87 -20.94 -24.50
CA ALA A 264 0.23 -21.20 -23.56
C ALA A 264 0.31 -20.19 -22.40
N HIS A 265 -0.27 -19.00 -22.56
CA HIS A 265 -0.27 -17.96 -21.53
C HIS A 265 -1.36 -18.17 -20.45
N PHE A 266 -2.42 -18.92 -20.76
CA PHE A 266 -3.55 -19.16 -19.86
C PHE A 266 -3.18 -19.85 -18.53
N SER A 267 -2.06 -20.59 -18.49
CA SER A 267 -1.62 -21.34 -17.30
C SER A 267 -0.53 -20.66 -16.47
N ARG A 268 0.15 -19.62 -16.99
CA ARG A 268 1.27 -18.96 -16.27
C ARG A 268 0.96 -17.54 -15.78
N THR A 269 -0.08 -16.89 -16.29
CA THR A 269 -0.48 -15.51 -15.93
C THR A 269 -1.57 -15.47 -14.84
N LEU A 270 -1.70 -16.54 -14.05
CA LEU A 270 -2.50 -16.58 -12.83
C LEU A 270 -1.75 -16.05 -11.59
N SER A 271 -0.47 -15.67 -11.70
CA SER A 271 0.31 -15.15 -10.56
C SER A 271 1.09 -13.87 -10.91
N MET A 272 0.66 -12.75 -10.31
CA MET A 272 1.27 -11.39 -10.33
C MET A 272 0.88 -10.55 -11.56
N SER A 273 0.27 -9.35 -11.49
CA SER A 273 0.15 -8.36 -10.41
C SER A 273 -1.17 -7.55 -10.53
N GLN A 274 -2.00 -7.60 -9.49
CA GLN A 274 -3.21 -6.79 -9.31
C GLN A 274 -2.83 -5.35 -8.91
N VAL A 275 -3.35 -4.32 -9.58
CA VAL A 275 -3.41 -2.98 -8.98
C VAL A 275 -4.52 -3.01 -7.93
N ARG A 276 -4.16 -3.07 -6.65
CA ARG A 276 -5.08 -3.17 -5.50
C ARG A 276 -6.01 -1.95 -5.45
N GLN A 277 -7.26 -2.08 -5.92
CA GLN A 277 -8.29 -1.02 -5.90
C GLN A 277 -9.07 -0.95 -4.56
N TYR A 278 -8.70 -1.76 -3.57
CA TYR A 278 -9.21 -1.69 -2.20
C TYR A 278 -8.02 -1.82 -1.23
N ASN A 279 -8.14 -1.20 -0.05
CA ASN A 279 -7.18 -1.42 1.03
C ASN A 279 -7.39 -2.85 1.54
N ASP A 280 -6.46 -3.75 1.25
CA ASP A 280 -6.53 -5.10 1.82
C ASP A 280 -6.61 -4.99 3.34
N PRO A 281 -7.51 -5.73 4.00
CA PRO A 281 -7.50 -5.81 5.45
C PRO A 281 -6.21 -6.47 5.92
N ALA A 282 -5.67 -6.02 7.05
CA ALA A 282 -4.60 -6.72 7.71
C ALA A 282 -5.03 -8.16 8.03
N PRO A 283 -4.21 -9.17 7.72
CA PRO A 283 -4.58 -10.56 7.93
C PRO A 283 -4.58 -10.92 9.42
N GLY A 284 -5.44 -11.87 9.81
CA GLY A 284 -5.36 -12.52 11.12
C GLY A 284 -5.81 -11.70 12.32
N VAL A 285 -6.47 -10.56 12.12
CA VAL A 285 -7.00 -9.71 13.20
C VAL A 285 -8.53 -9.57 13.12
N PRO A 286 -9.24 -9.39 14.26
CA PRO A 286 -10.71 -9.40 14.28
C PRO A 286 -11.37 -8.07 13.84
N PHE A 287 -10.58 -7.09 13.39
CA PHE A 287 -11.05 -5.77 12.97
C PHE A 287 -10.33 -5.30 11.70
N TYR A 288 -10.90 -4.31 11.02
CA TYR A 288 -10.31 -3.75 9.80
C TYR A 288 -9.22 -2.70 10.12
N THR A 289 -8.04 -2.92 9.54
CA THR A 289 -7.02 -1.90 9.26
C THR A 289 -6.42 -2.18 7.89
N PRO A 290 -5.90 -1.18 7.16
CA PRO A 290 -5.16 -1.45 5.94
C PRO A 290 -3.92 -2.31 6.23
N HIS A 291 -3.75 -3.37 5.45
CA HIS A 291 -2.55 -4.21 5.45
C HIS A 291 -1.32 -3.37 5.09
N GLN A 292 -0.25 -3.45 5.88
CA GLN A 292 0.97 -2.68 5.69
C GLN A 292 2.00 -3.51 4.91
N ASP A 293 2.10 -3.22 3.62
CA ASP A 293 2.97 -3.93 2.69
C ASP A 293 3.52 -2.92 1.66
N PRO A 294 4.81 -2.55 1.73
CA PRO A 294 5.76 -2.94 2.77
C PRO A 294 5.39 -2.37 4.16
N VAL A 295 5.88 -3.02 5.22
CA VAL A 295 5.63 -2.61 6.62
C VAL A 295 6.25 -1.23 6.92
N ALA A 296 5.62 -0.45 7.79
CA ALA A 296 6.16 0.85 8.20
C ALA A 296 7.58 0.72 8.79
N GLY A 297 8.46 1.66 8.48
CA GLY A 297 9.88 1.65 8.86
C GLY A 297 10.80 0.86 7.93
N THR A 298 10.28 0.23 6.88
CA THR A 298 11.08 -0.40 5.82
C THR A 298 11.74 0.67 4.95
N ALA A 299 13.05 0.60 4.72
CA ALA A 299 13.74 1.49 3.78
C ALA A 299 13.18 1.35 2.35
N VAL A 300 12.98 2.47 1.65
CA VAL A 300 12.56 2.47 0.24
C VAL A 300 13.71 1.97 -0.65
N VAL A 301 13.40 1.13 -1.65
CA VAL A 301 14.40 0.56 -2.57
C VAL A 301 13.98 0.78 -4.02
N PRO A 302 14.83 1.40 -4.88
CA PRO A 302 16.06 2.10 -4.52
C PRO A 302 15.76 3.39 -3.73
N GLN A 303 16.74 3.87 -2.95
CA GLN A 303 16.63 5.16 -2.24
C GLN A 303 16.57 6.32 -3.25
N PRO A 304 15.64 7.28 -3.13
CA PRO A 304 15.55 8.41 -4.06
C PRO A 304 16.81 9.28 -4.09
N SER A 305 17.53 9.35 -2.97
CA SER A 305 18.80 10.08 -2.85
C SER A 305 19.98 9.35 -3.52
N GLY A 306 19.80 8.10 -3.98
CA GLY A 306 20.87 7.24 -4.49
C GLY A 306 21.85 6.73 -3.42
N LYS A 307 21.67 7.11 -2.14
CA LYS A 307 22.51 6.65 -1.05
C LYS A 307 22.27 5.16 -0.73
N PRO A 308 23.31 4.41 -0.32
CA PRO A 308 23.11 3.06 0.18
C PRO A 308 22.29 3.08 1.47
N ILE A 309 21.51 2.01 1.70
CA ILE A 309 20.69 1.88 2.91
C ILE A 309 21.62 1.61 4.10
N PRO A 310 21.64 2.49 5.13
CA PRO A 310 22.40 2.29 6.35
C PRO A 310 22.06 0.97 7.03
N LYS A 311 23.06 0.33 7.65
CA LYS A 311 22.90 -0.95 8.38
C LYS A 311 21.72 -0.90 9.36
N LEU A 312 21.51 0.23 10.04
CA LEU A 312 20.39 0.50 10.95
C LEU A 312 19.01 0.22 10.35
N PHE A 313 18.86 0.45 9.04
CA PHE A 313 17.61 0.26 8.28
C PHE A 313 17.64 -0.95 7.36
N GLN A 314 18.67 -1.79 7.44
CA GLN A 314 18.67 -3.08 6.78
C GLN A 314 17.91 -4.10 7.62
N PRO A 315 17.18 -5.04 6.99
CA PRO A 315 16.44 -6.05 7.72
C PRO A 315 17.39 -6.98 8.51
N VAL A 316 16.85 -7.59 9.56
CA VAL A 316 17.51 -8.62 10.35
C VAL A 316 16.55 -9.78 10.57
N LYS A 317 17.01 -11.00 10.28
CA LYS A 317 16.25 -12.21 10.49
C LYS A 317 16.74 -12.90 11.76
N ILE A 318 15.81 -13.25 12.64
CA ILE A 318 16.07 -14.02 13.86
C ILE A 318 15.07 -15.17 13.88
N ARG A 319 15.58 -16.40 13.81
CA ARG A 319 14.75 -17.62 13.65
C ARG A 319 13.76 -17.49 12.48
N GLY A 320 12.47 -17.64 12.75
CA GLY A 320 11.39 -17.56 11.77
C GLY A 320 10.88 -16.15 11.50
N LEU A 321 11.42 -15.13 12.16
CA LEU A 321 10.96 -13.74 12.05
C LEU A 321 11.97 -12.87 11.33
N GLU A 322 11.47 -12.01 10.46
CA GLU A 322 12.24 -10.95 9.80
C GLU A 322 11.74 -9.59 10.30
N PHE A 323 12.67 -8.76 10.77
CA PHE A 323 12.43 -7.41 11.23
C PHE A 323 12.95 -6.44 10.17
N GLN A 324 12.13 -5.47 9.77
CA GLN A 324 12.39 -4.57 8.64
C GLN A 324 13.53 -3.58 8.85
N ASN A 325 13.92 -3.35 10.11
CA ASN A 325 15.07 -2.54 10.51
C ASN A 325 15.61 -3.03 11.86
N ARG A 326 16.73 -2.47 12.30
CA ARG A 326 17.46 -2.88 13.51
C ARG A 326 17.15 -1.99 14.72
N ILE A 327 16.04 -1.25 14.69
CA ILE A 327 15.65 -0.28 15.73
C ILE A 327 14.52 -0.87 16.57
N PHE A 328 14.84 -1.35 17.77
CA PHE A 328 13.87 -2.01 18.65
C PHE A 328 13.49 -1.09 19.83
N VAL A 329 12.21 -1.11 20.21
CA VAL A 329 11.69 -0.36 21.37
C VAL A 329 11.97 -1.19 22.61
N SER A 330 12.75 -0.62 23.53
CA SER A 330 13.07 -1.27 24.80
C SER A 330 11.82 -1.43 25.68
N PRO A 331 11.71 -2.49 26.49
CA PRO A 331 10.67 -2.58 27.52
C PRO A 331 10.83 -1.43 28.51
N MET A 332 9.74 -0.71 28.77
CA MET A 332 9.71 0.50 29.62
C MET A 332 8.46 0.49 30.51
N CYS A 333 8.64 0.27 31.81
CA CYS A 333 7.53 0.24 32.76
C CYS A 333 6.71 1.54 32.70
N GLN A 334 5.38 1.39 32.57
CA GLN A 334 4.42 2.48 32.50
C GLN A 334 3.67 2.69 33.81
N TYR A 335 3.71 1.70 34.74
CA TYR A 335 3.08 1.80 36.06
C TYR A 335 1.61 2.23 35.97
N SER A 336 0.87 1.64 35.03
CA SER A 336 -0.49 2.05 34.64
C SER A 336 -1.46 0.87 34.48
N ALA A 337 -1.08 -0.31 34.98
CA ALA A 337 -1.91 -1.50 35.00
C ALA A 337 -2.77 -1.55 36.27
N GLU A 338 -3.88 -2.28 36.20
CA GLU A 338 -4.74 -2.54 37.34
C GLU A 338 -4.70 -4.03 37.69
N ASN A 339 -4.09 -4.35 38.83
CA ASN A 339 -3.89 -5.75 39.26
C ASN A 339 -3.27 -6.64 38.17
N GLY A 340 -2.26 -6.11 37.47
CA GLY A 340 -1.59 -6.77 36.35
C GLY A 340 -2.29 -6.63 35.00
N SER A 341 -3.56 -6.25 34.95
CA SER A 341 -4.28 -6.08 33.69
C SER A 341 -3.89 -4.76 33.01
N VAL A 342 -3.51 -4.85 31.73
CA VAL A 342 -3.30 -3.65 30.92
C VAL A 342 -4.58 -2.82 30.78
N THR A 343 -4.40 -1.51 30.80
CA THR A 343 -5.46 -0.49 30.64
C THR A 343 -5.34 0.21 29.27
N PRO A 344 -6.31 1.06 28.87
CA PRO A 344 -6.23 1.84 27.63
C PRO A 344 -4.95 2.68 27.47
N TRP A 345 -4.26 3.03 28.57
CA TRP A 345 -2.95 3.68 28.52
C TRP A 345 -1.93 2.91 27.66
N HIS A 346 -1.83 1.60 27.87
CA HIS A 346 -0.83 0.77 27.18
C HIS A 346 -1.10 0.72 25.67
N MET A 347 -2.37 0.68 25.27
CA MET A 347 -2.77 0.76 23.86
C MET A 347 -2.41 2.13 23.26
N ALA A 348 -2.70 3.23 23.96
CA ALA A 348 -2.35 4.56 23.48
C ALA A 348 -0.82 4.75 23.35
N HIS A 349 -0.06 4.30 24.36
CA HIS A 349 1.40 4.36 24.39
C HIS A 349 2.03 3.52 23.28
N LEU A 350 1.80 2.20 23.29
CA LEU A 350 2.43 1.29 22.34
C LEU A 350 1.86 1.45 20.92
N GLY A 351 0.55 1.68 20.78
CA GLY A 351 -0.07 1.83 19.47
C GLY A 351 0.46 3.02 18.68
N GLY A 352 0.77 4.13 19.37
CA GLY A 352 1.45 5.28 18.79
C GLY A 352 2.85 4.95 18.27
N ILE A 353 3.63 4.17 19.00
CA ILE A 353 5.00 3.81 18.61
C ILE A 353 5.01 2.76 17.48
N ILE A 354 4.23 1.70 17.64
CA ILE A 354 4.13 0.56 16.70
C ILE A 354 3.76 1.05 15.28
N SER A 355 2.78 1.95 15.18
CA SER A 355 2.34 2.49 13.87
C SER A 355 3.41 3.29 13.11
N ARG A 356 4.56 3.57 13.73
CA ARG A 356 5.64 4.39 13.15
C ARG A 356 6.89 3.59 12.78
N GLY A 357 6.82 2.27 12.85
CA GLY A 357 7.75 1.38 12.16
C GLY A 357 9.01 0.90 12.86
N PRO A 358 9.08 0.78 14.21
CA PRO A 358 10.22 0.09 14.82
C PRO A 358 10.27 -1.36 14.34
N GLY A 359 11.47 -1.94 14.23
CA GLY A 359 11.62 -3.35 13.84
C GLY A 359 10.89 -4.29 14.79
N LEU A 360 10.92 -3.98 16.09
CA LEU A 360 10.23 -4.73 17.15
C LEU A 360 9.88 -3.75 18.28
N ALA A 361 8.72 -3.93 18.89
CA ALA A 361 8.36 -3.23 20.12
C ALA A 361 8.11 -4.19 21.27
N PHE A 362 8.45 -3.82 22.50
CA PHE A 362 8.20 -4.62 23.69
C PHE A 362 7.09 -4.05 24.57
N VAL A 363 6.20 -4.91 25.02
CA VAL A 363 5.46 -4.68 26.28
C VAL A 363 6.47 -4.68 27.42
N GLU A 364 6.25 -3.80 28.39
CA GLU A 364 7.12 -3.60 29.56
C GLU A 364 7.35 -4.86 30.39
N ALA A 365 8.25 -4.75 31.38
CA ALA A 365 8.51 -5.82 32.34
C ALA A 365 7.19 -6.32 32.96
N THR A 366 6.81 -7.53 32.59
CA THR A 366 5.52 -8.13 32.91
C THR A 366 5.71 -9.21 33.95
N ALA A 367 5.12 -9.02 35.12
CA ALA A 367 5.36 -9.86 36.27
C ALA A 367 4.76 -11.27 36.11
N VAL A 368 5.59 -12.30 36.32
CA VAL A 368 5.16 -13.71 36.25
C VAL A 368 4.40 -14.18 37.50
N LEU A 369 4.50 -13.41 38.59
CA LEU A 369 3.79 -13.62 39.86
C LEU A 369 3.32 -12.26 40.42
N PRO A 370 2.23 -12.23 41.20
CA PRO A 370 1.74 -10.98 41.80
C PRO A 370 2.80 -10.26 42.65
N GLU A 371 3.55 -10.99 43.46
CA GLU A 371 4.61 -10.47 44.33
C GLU A 371 5.91 -10.13 43.56
N GLY A 372 5.99 -10.55 42.29
CA GLY A 372 7.10 -10.28 41.39
C GLY A 372 7.01 -8.93 40.67
N ARG A 373 5.97 -8.13 40.92
CA ARG A 373 5.85 -6.77 40.40
C ARG A 373 6.85 -5.81 41.06
N ILE A 374 7.23 -4.76 40.35
CA ILE A 374 7.99 -3.62 40.89
C ILE A 374 7.04 -2.75 41.71
N SER A 375 5.97 -2.22 41.08
CA SER A 375 4.91 -1.47 41.76
C SER A 375 3.54 -2.15 41.69
N PRO A 376 2.56 -1.73 42.50
CA PRO A 376 1.20 -2.27 42.42
C PRO A 376 0.55 -2.12 41.03
N GLU A 377 0.99 -1.14 40.24
CA GLU A 377 0.50 -0.77 38.91
C GLU A 377 1.31 -1.40 37.75
N ASP A 378 2.17 -2.37 38.03
CA ASP A 378 2.89 -3.12 36.99
C ASP A 378 1.97 -4.09 36.24
N VAL A 379 2.29 -4.30 34.96
CA VAL A 379 1.65 -5.33 34.10
C VAL A 379 1.98 -6.73 34.63
N GLY A 380 1.01 -7.64 34.52
CA GLY A 380 1.09 -9.01 34.99
C GLY A 380 0.76 -10.03 33.91
N LEU A 381 1.28 -11.24 34.09
CA LEU A 381 0.91 -12.41 33.29
C LEU A 381 0.87 -13.71 34.12
N TRP A 382 0.47 -13.58 35.39
CA TRP A 382 0.32 -14.71 36.31
C TRP A 382 -1.07 -15.37 36.23
N SER A 383 -2.04 -14.73 35.56
CA SER A 383 -3.43 -15.19 35.45
C SER A 383 -3.91 -15.19 34.01
N ASP A 384 -4.83 -16.11 33.66
CA ASP A 384 -5.47 -16.16 32.36
C ASP A 384 -6.34 -14.90 32.09
N ALA A 385 -6.77 -14.21 33.16
CA ALA A 385 -7.49 -12.94 33.06
C ALA A 385 -6.65 -11.81 32.43
N HIS A 386 -5.31 -11.92 32.42
CA HIS A 386 -4.44 -10.92 31.81
C HIS A 386 -4.30 -11.07 30.29
N ILE A 387 -4.68 -12.23 29.74
CA ILE A 387 -4.48 -12.58 28.33
C ILE A 387 -5.28 -11.64 27.42
N GLU A 388 -6.55 -11.38 27.74
CA GLU A 388 -7.46 -10.65 26.83
C GLU A 388 -6.93 -9.23 26.53
N GLY A 389 -6.51 -8.49 27.55
CA GLY A 389 -6.00 -7.13 27.38
C GLY A 389 -4.71 -7.10 26.54
N LEU A 390 -3.79 -8.04 26.79
CA LEU A 390 -2.54 -8.15 26.03
C LEU A 390 -2.80 -8.60 24.59
N THR A 391 -3.75 -9.51 24.37
CA THR A 391 -4.16 -9.97 23.03
C THR A 391 -4.60 -8.79 22.17
N LYS A 392 -5.37 -7.84 22.73
CA LYS A 392 -5.79 -6.63 21.99
C LYS A 392 -4.60 -5.78 21.52
N ILE A 393 -3.54 -5.66 22.34
CA ILE A 393 -2.32 -4.93 21.97
C ILE A 393 -1.56 -5.68 20.87
N VAL A 394 -1.47 -7.01 20.98
CA VAL A 394 -0.85 -7.87 19.97
C VAL A 394 -1.60 -7.79 18.64
N GLU A 395 -2.93 -7.92 18.66
CA GLU A 395 -3.79 -7.78 17.49
C GLU A 395 -3.60 -6.41 16.83
N PHE A 396 -3.49 -5.32 17.62
CA PHE A 396 -3.16 -4.01 17.06
C PHE A 396 -1.79 -4.00 16.37
N ALA A 397 -0.75 -4.58 16.97
CA ALA A 397 0.57 -4.68 16.36
C ALA A 397 0.54 -5.43 15.02
N HIS A 398 -0.10 -6.61 15.01
CA HIS A 398 -0.26 -7.44 13.81
C HIS A 398 -1.13 -6.75 12.75
N SER A 399 -2.11 -5.96 13.16
CA SER A 399 -2.94 -5.14 12.26
C SER A 399 -2.13 -4.08 11.50
N GLN A 400 -0.95 -3.70 12.03
CA GLN A 400 0.01 -2.81 11.38
C GLN A 400 1.18 -3.56 10.73
N SER A 401 1.07 -4.89 10.59
CA SER A 401 2.11 -5.80 10.13
C SER A 401 3.42 -5.72 10.94
N GLN A 402 3.36 -5.23 12.17
CA GLN A 402 4.49 -5.08 13.08
C GLN A 402 4.67 -6.29 13.98
N LYS A 403 5.90 -6.46 14.49
CA LYS A 403 6.25 -7.48 15.49
C LYS A 403 6.23 -6.92 16.89
N ILE A 404 5.75 -7.73 17.83
CA ILE A 404 5.67 -7.33 19.24
C ILE A 404 6.19 -8.42 20.16
N GLY A 405 7.04 -8.03 21.09
CA GLY A 405 7.58 -8.86 22.14
C GLY A 405 7.01 -8.52 23.51
N ILE A 406 7.23 -9.41 24.46
CA ILE A 406 6.94 -9.19 25.88
C ILE A 406 8.16 -9.54 26.73
N GLN A 407 8.47 -8.68 27.70
CA GLN A 407 9.53 -8.97 28.66
C GLN A 407 8.93 -9.62 29.91
N LEU A 408 9.22 -10.89 30.15
CA LEU A 408 8.80 -11.59 31.37
C LEU A 408 9.77 -11.28 32.51
N ALA A 409 9.23 -10.90 33.67
CA ALA A 409 10.02 -10.36 34.76
C ALA A 409 9.56 -10.83 36.15
N HIS A 410 10.49 -10.72 37.10
CA HIS A 410 10.21 -10.79 38.53
C HIS A 410 11.16 -9.84 39.26
N ALA A 411 10.63 -8.83 39.95
CA ALA A 411 11.39 -7.74 40.55
C ALA A 411 12.27 -8.18 41.75
N GLY A 412 11.97 -9.32 42.36
CA GLY A 412 12.79 -9.91 43.41
C GLY A 412 12.94 -8.95 44.59
N ARG A 413 14.16 -8.74 45.09
CA ARG A 413 14.44 -7.86 46.24
C ARG A 413 14.13 -6.38 46.03
N LYS A 414 13.72 -5.99 44.82
CA LYS A 414 13.30 -4.64 44.44
C LYS A 414 11.79 -4.53 44.19
N ALA A 415 11.02 -5.57 44.54
CA ALA A 415 9.57 -5.57 44.47
C ALA A 415 8.94 -4.69 45.56
N SER A 416 7.64 -4.43 45.41
CA SER A 416 6.83 -3.69 46.38
C SER A 416 7.31 -2.26 46.63
N THR A 417 7.55 -1.50 45.56
CA THR A 417 7.92 -0.08 45.60
C THR A 417 6.87 0.78 44.90
N PHE A 418 6.94 2.10 45.07
CA PHE A 418 6.08 3.02 44.31
C PHE A 418 6.53 3.20 42.86
N ALA A 419 5.58 3.63 42.02
CA ALA A 419 5.89 4.20 40.72
C ALA A 419 6.80 5.44 40.88
N PRO A 420 7.76 5.68 39.96
CA PRO A 420 8.76 6.76 40.12
C PRO A 420 8.18 8.16 40.28
N PHE A 421 7.04 8.48 39.66
CA PHE A 421 6.40 9.80 39.78
C PHE A 421 5.66 9.99 41.10
N VAL A 422 5.31 8.90 41.81
CA VAL A 422 4.73 8.95 43.16
C VAL A 422 5.83 9.18 44.20
N SER A 423 6.99 8.54 44.01
CA SER A 423 8.14 8.70 44.92
C SER A 423 8.98 9.96 44.66
N GLY A 424 8.55 10.84 43.74
CA GLY A 424 9.30 12.06 43.38
C GLY A 424 10.65 11.77 42.70
N GLY A 425 10.77 10.64 42.01
CA GLY A 425 12.02 10.15 41.44
C GLY A 425 12.95 9.52 42.46
N SER A 426 12.59 9.51 43.75
CA SER A 426 13.37 8.85 44.78
C SER A 426 13.24 7.33 44.63
N PRO A 427 14.35 6.57 44.46
CA PRO A 427 14.29 5.13 44.31
C PRO A 427 13.79 4.36 45.55
N THR A 428 13.33 5.02 46.62
CA THR A 428 13.52 4.53 47.99
C THR A 428 12.26 4.52 48.86
N ALA A 429 11.10 4.14 48.34
CA ALA A 429 9.94 3.95 49.20
C ALA A 429 9.28 2.60 48.92
N ALA A 430 9.42 1.69 49.90
CA ALA A 430 8.60 0.50 49.99
C ALA A 430 7.13 0.92 50.06
N ALA A 431 6.30 0.38 49.18
CA ALA A 431 4.86 0.54 49.28
C ALA A 431 4.33 -0.39 50.39
N ASN A 432 3.55 0.14 51.32
CA ASN A 432 2.94 -0.61 52.40
C ASN A 432 1.57 -1.18 51.99
N PRO A 433 0.94 -2.07 52.78
CA PRO A 433 -0.37 -2.64 52.43
C PRO A 433 -1.49 -1.61 52.20
N ARG A 434 -1.45 -0.48 52.91
CA ARG A 434 -2.41 0.64 52.69
C ARG A 434 -2.25 1.30 51.31
N GLU A 435 -1.06 1.18 50.74
CA GLU A 435 -0.68 1.67 49.41
C GLU A 435 -0.65 0.53 48.39
N ARG A 436 -1.30 -0.61 48.70
CA ARG A 436 -1.38 -1.81 47.86
C ARG A 436 -0.05 -2.54 47.66
N GLY A 437 0.98 -2.22 48.44
CA GLY A 437 2.25 -2.95 48.47
C GLY A 437 2.21 -4.21 49.34
N TRP A 438 3.28 -5.00 49.26
CA TRP A 438 3.46 -6.29 49.92
C TRP A 438 4.89 -6.42 50.50
N PRO A 439 5.31 -5.54 51.42
CA PRO A 439 6.70 -5.48 51.88
C PRO A 439 7.14 -6.74 52.65
N ASN A 440 6.20 -7.52 53.18
CA ASN A 440 6.48 -8.79 53.88
C ASN A 440 6.54 -10.00 52.93
N ASP A 441 6.30 -9.80 51.63
CA ASP A 441 6.28 -10.85 50.61
C ASP A 441 7.23 -10.56 49.44
N VAL A 442 8.41 -10.02 49.77
CA VAL A 442 9.49 -9.78 48.82
C VAL A 442 10.51 -10.91 48.91
N TRP A 443 11.04 -11.35 47.77
CA TRP A 443 11.88 -12.55 47.67
C TRP A 443 13.18 -12.29 46.93
N GLY A 444 14.26 -12.97 47.33
CA GLY A 444 15.57 -12.86 46.67
C GLY A 444 16.44 -14.09 46.90
N PRO A 445 17.67 -14.10 46.34
CA PRO A 445 18.62 -15.18 46.56
C PRO A 445 19.11 -15.24 48.02
N SER A 446 19.13 -14.10 48.72
CA SER A 446 19.53 -13.96 50.13
C SER A 446 18.73 -12.85 50.81
N THR A 447 18.81 -12.74 52.14
CA THR A 447 18.05 -11.77 52.93
C THR A 447 18.58 -10.33 52.89
N LYS A 448 19.47 -10.01 51.94
CA LYS A 448 20.13 -8.70 51.80
C LYS A 448 19.24 -7.74 50.98
N PRO A 449 18.69 -6.68 51.58
CA PRO A 449 17.90 -5.69 50.83
C PRO A 449 18.78 -4.96 49.81
N PHE A 450 18.15 -4.39 48.78
CA PHE A 450 18.85 -3.54 47.80
C PHE A 450 19.41 -2.26 48.44
N HIS A 451 18.63 -1.65 49.33
CA HIS A 451 18.96 -0.46 50.11
C HIS A 451 18.16 -0.50 51.42
N GLU A 452 18.55 0.24 52.46
CA GLU A 452 17.88 0.21 53.78
C GLU A 452 16.39 0.60 53.73
N SER A 453 16.01 1.40 52.74
CA SER A 453 14.63 1.84 52.51
C SER A 453 13.77 0.83 51.74
N TYR A 454 14.34 -0.30 51.31
CA TYR A 454 13.64 -1.35 50.58
C TYR A 454 13.14 -2.43 51.54
N PRO A 455 12.08 -3.17 51.16
CA PRO A 455 11.68 -4.35 51.91
C PRO A 455 12.84 -5.33 52.07
N LYS A 456 12.94 -5.95 53.26
CA LYS A 456 13.91 -7.02 53.49
C LYS A 456 13.41 -8.29 52.76
N PRO A 457 14.12 -8.79 51.74
CA PRO A 457 13.69 -9.97 51.03
C PRO A 457 13.79 -11.22 51.92
N LYS A 458 12.87 -12.16 51.72
CA LYS A 458 13.00 -13.54 52.16
C LYS A 458 13.92 -14.28 51.20
N GLU A 459 14.80 -15.11 51.74
CA GLU A 459 15.61 -16.01 50.93
C GLU A 459 14.72 -17.10 50.33
N LEU A 460 14.80 -17.32 49.01
CA LEU A 460 14.04 -18.37 48.33
C LEU A 460 14.52 -19.76 48.78
N THR A 461 13.57 -20.66 49.08
CA THR A 461 13.84 -22.09 49.21
C THR A 461 13.95 -22.74 47.84
N LYS A 462 14.38 -24.01 47.76
CA LYS A 462 14.41 -24.77 46.50
C LYS A 462 13.02 -24.93 45.90
N GLU A 463 11.98 -25.06 46.73
CA GLU A 463 10.58 -25.08 46.33
C GLU A 463 10.16 -23.71 45.77
N GLY A 464 10.61 -22.62 46.39
CA GLY A 464 10.41 -21.27 45.91
C GLY A 464 11.06 -21.06 44.53
N ILE A 465 12.29 -21.52 44.34
CA ILE A 465 12.99 -21.48 43.04
C ILE A 465 12.20 -22.26 41.99
N ARG A 466 11.76 -23.50 42.30
CA ARG A 466 10.91 -24.29 41.40
C ARG A 466 9.60 -23.59 41.03
N ARG A 467 8.96 -22.91 42.00
CA ARG A 467 7.76 -22.11 41.76
C ARG A 467 8.03 -20.93 40.81
N ILE A 468 9.18 -20.26 40.95
CA ILE A 468 9.57 -19.16 40.05
C ILE A 468 9.78 -19.70 38.63
N THR A 469 10.55 -20.78 38.46
CA THR A 469 10.77 -21.41 37.16
C THR A 469 9.45 -21.82 36.51
N GLN A 470 8.52 -22.42 37.27
CA GLN A 470 7.19 -22.75 36.79
C GLN A 470 6.37 -21.49 36.42
N ALA A 471 6.46 -20.40 37.17
CA ALA A 471 5.75 -19.16 36.86
C ALA A 471 6.23 -18.53 35.54
N PHE A 472 7.54 -18.55 35.26
CA PHE A 472 8.07 -18.14 33.95
C PHE A 472 7.54 -19.02 32.82
N LYS A 473 7.49 -20.34 33.03
CA LYS A 473 6.88 -21.29 32.09
C LYS A 473 5.42 -20.94 31.80
N ASP A 474 4.62 -20.75 32.85
CA ASP A 474 3.19 -20.47 32.72
C ASP A 474 2.94 -19.11 32.06
N ALA A 475 3.75 -18.10 32.39
CA ALA A 475 3.68 -16.80 31.74
C ALA A 475 4.07 -16.88 30.25
N ALA A 476 5.06 -17.70 29.87
CA ALA A 476 5.40 -17.94 28.47
C ALA A 476 4.24 -18.65 27.72
N ILE A 477 3.57 -19.63 28.34
CA ILE A 477 2.35 -20.25 27.77
C ILE A 477 1.28 -19.19 27.52
N ARG A 478 1.06 -18.29 28.47
CA ARG A 478 0.08 -17.19 28.33
C ARG A 478 0.49 -16.18 27.27
N ALA A 479 1.78 -15.87 27.14
CA ALA A 479 2.30 -15.00 26.10
C ALA A 479 2.04 -15.58 24.70
N LEU A 480 2.23 -16.90 24.54
CA LEU A 480 1.86 -17.60 23.30
C LEU A 480 0.36 -17.53 23.03
N LYS A 481 -0.47 -17.76 24.05
CA LYS A 481 -1.93 -17.64 23.92
C LYS A 481 -2.38 -16.23 23.52
N ALA A 482 -1.67 -15.20 24.02
CA ALA A 482 -1.92 -13.80 23.65
C ALA A 482 -1.38 -13.43 22.26
N GLY A 483 -0.59 -14.30 21.62
CA GLY A 483 -0.09 -14.13 20.25
C GLY A 483 1.22 -13.35 20.11
N PHE A 484 1.99 -13.13 21.18
CA PHE A 484 3.27 -12.42 21.08
C PHE A 484 4.22 -13.09 20.09
N ASP A 485 5.05 -12.31 19.39
CA ASP A 485 6.03 -12.82 18.43
C ASP A 485 7.38 -13.15 19.06
N VAL A 486 7.72 -12.51 20.19
CA VAL A 486 9.02 -12.62 20.86
C VAL A 486 8.82 -12.65 22.37
N VAL A 487 9.60 -13.48 23.07
CA VAL A 487 9.69 -13.47 24.53
C VAL A 487 11.09 -13.02 24.92
N GLU A 488 11.18 -12.05 25.82
CA GLU A 488 12.44 -11.66 26.48
C GLU A 488 12.39 -12.01 27.96
N ILE A 489 13.42 -12.68 28.48
CA ILE A 489 13.57 -12.95 29.91
C ILE A 489 14.37 -11.82 30.56
N HIS A 490 13.81 -11.18 31.58
CA HIS A 490 14.48 -10.11 32.29
C HIS A 490 15.46 -10.63 33.35
N SER A 491 16.76 -10.59 33.05
CA SER A 491 17.86 -10.93 33.97
C SER A 491 18.86 -9.79 34.16
N ALA A 492 18.36 -8.56 34.25
CA ALA A 492 19.15 -7.34 34.40
C ALA A 492 18.60 -6.46 35.53
N HIS A 493 19.23 -5.30 35.72
CA HIS A 493 18.76 -4.20 36.57
C HIS A 493 18.56 -4.55 38.06
N GLY A 494 19.21 -5.62 38.53
CA GLY A 494 19.16 -6.05 39.93
C GLY A 494 17.83 -6.66 40.38
N TYR A 495 16.94 -7.00 39.45
CA TYR A 495 15.74 -7.79 39.72
C TYR A 495 16.08 -9.25 40.00
N LEU A 496 15.09 -10.14 40.13
CA LEU A 496 15.29 -11.48 40.69
C LEU A 496 16.44 -12.25 40.03
N LEU A 497 16.34 -12.52 38.72
CA LEU A 497 17.36 -13.32 38.02
C LEU A 497 18.73 -12.63 38.04
N SER A 498 18.79 -11.31 37.80
CA SER A 498 20.01 -10.51 37.92
C SER A 498 20.64 -10.59 39.32
N SER A 499 19.83 -10.64 40.37
CA SER A 499 20.32 -10.76 41.75
C SER A 499 20.88 -12.14 42.08
N PHE A 500 20.44 -13.21 41.40
CA PHE A 500 21.09 -14.52 41.48
C PHE A 500 22.45 -14.52 40.79
N LEU A 501 22.58 -13.81 39.66
CA LEU A 501 23.84 -13.68 38.95
C LEU A 501 24.91 -13.00 39.81
N SER A 502 24.56 -11.92 40.51
CA SER A 502 25.56 -11.12 41.24
C SER A 502 26.02 -11.75 42.55
N PRO A 503 27.34 -11.92 42.79
CA PRO A 503 27.85 -12.34 44.09
C PRO A 503 27.69 -11.27 45.18
N SER A 504 27.36 -10.02 44.82
CA SER A 504 27.08 -8.95 45.78
C SER A 504 25.74 -9.11 46.51
N SER A 505 24.81 -9.86 45.89
CA SER A 505 23.44 -10.08 46.38
C SER A 505 23.12 -11.54 46.65
N ASN A 506 23.77 -12.46 45.94
CA ASN A 506 23.60 -13.89 46.12
C ASN A 506 24.71 -14.44 47.03
N LEU A 507 24.36 -14.59 48.30
CA LEU A 507 25.25 -15.09 49.36
C LEU A 507 24.95 -16.56 49.70
N ARG A 508 24.22 -17.26 48.84
CA ARG A 508 23.85 -18.67 49.06
C ARG A 508 25.08 -19.56 49.02
N THR A 509 25.03 -20.63 49.79
CA THR A 509 26.06 -21.69 49.86
C THR A 509 25.60 -23.01 49.25
N ASP A 510 24.38 -23.05 48.70
CA ASP A 510 23.83 -24.20 48.00
C ASP A 510 24.14 -24.15 46.49
N GLU A 511 23.53 -25.04 45.71
CA GLU A 511 23.76 -25.16 44.27
C GLU A 511 23.32 -23.93 43.43
N TYR A 512 22.71 -22.92 44.05
CA TYR A 512 22.30 -21.67 43.40
C TYR A 512 23.17 -20.46 43.78
N GLY A 513 24.25 -20.63 44.56
CA GLY A 513 25.20 -19.57 44.89
C GLY A 513 26.67 -20.01 44.96
N GLY A 514 27.55 -19.05 45.26
CA GLY A 514 28.99 -19.26 45.28
C GLY A 514 29.62 -19.20 43.88
N SER A 515 29.83 -20.37 43.25
CA SER A 515 30.51 -20.44 41.94
C SER A 515 29.74 -19.73 40.83
N PHE A 516 30.43 -19.43 39.72
CA PHE A 516 29.79 -18.85 38.54
C PHE A 516 28.66 -19.76 38.02
N GLU A 517 28.92 -21.05 37.91
CA GLU A 517 27.99 -22.06 37.40
C GLU A 517 26.72 -22.15 38.27
N ASN A 518 26.87 -22.05 39.60
CA ASN A 518 25.74 -22.06 40.52
C ASN A 518 24.92 -20.76 40.43
N ARG A 519 25.58 -19.59 40.33
CA ARG A 519 24.89 -18.29 40.25
C ARG A 519 24.06 -18.14 38.97
N ILE A 520 24.52 -18.71 37.85
CA ILE A 520 23.78 -18.65 36.57
C ILE A 520 22.69 -19.73 36.46
N ARG A 521 22.68 -20.74 37.35
CA ARG A 521 21.83 -21.93 37.25
C ARG A 521 20.35 -21.59 37.10
N LEU A 522 19.81 -20.70 37.94
CA LEU A 522 18.40 -20.32 37.87
C LEU A 522 18.04 -19.65 36.53
N LEU A 523 18.92 -18.79 36.00
CA LEU A 523 18.67 -18.17 34.69
C LEU A 523 18.62 -19.24 33.60
N VAL A 524 19.56 -20.19 33.61
CA VAL A 524 19.59 -21.29 32.66
C VAL A 524 18.34 -22.17 32.76
N GLU A 525 17.91 -22.54 33.97
CA GLU A 525 16.66 -23.30 34.19
C GLU A 525 15.43 -22.56 33.65
N VAL A 526 15.37 -21.23 33.82
CA VAL A 526 14.28 -20.40 33.27
C VAL A 526 14.35 -20.32 31.75
N VAL A 527 15.54 -20.18 31.16
CA VAL A 527 15.75 -20.21 29.71
C VAL A 527 15.27 -21.54 29.14
N ASP A 528 15.71 -22.66 29.72
CA ASP A 528 15.34 -24.00 29.27
C ASP A 528 13.84 -24.23 29.32
N VAL A 529 13.19 -23.86 30.44
CA VAL A 529 11.75 -24.09 30.58
C VAL A 529 10.94 -23.21 29.63
N VAL A 530 11.33 -21.95 29.41
CA VAL A 530 10.66 -21.06 28.44
C VAL A 530 10.90 -21.58 27.03
N ARG A 531 12.15 -21.89 26.68
CA ARG A 531 12.53 -22.40 25.35
C ARG A 531 11.79 -23.69 24.99
N SER A 532 11.52 -24.55 25.97
CA SER A 532 10.77 -25.80 25.79
C SER A 532 9.28 -25.61 25.41
N ILE A 533 8.74 -24.41 25.62
CA ILE A 533 7.33 -24.09 25.42
C ILE A 533 7.10 -23.28 24.16
N ILE A 534 7.98 -22.32 23.86
CA ILE A 534 7.82 -21.45 22.70
C ILE A 534 8.27 -22.14 21.40
N PRO A 535 7.56 -21.96 20.26
CA PRO A 535 7.88 -22.60 19.00
C PRO A 535 9.33 -22.38 18.56
N GLN A 536 9.96 -23.35 17.90
CA GLN A 536 11.34 -23.24 17.41
C GLN A 536 11.59 -22.03 16.49
N SER A 537 10.55 -21.55 15.81
CA SER A 537 10.58 -20.35 14.96
C SER A 537 10.52 -19.03 15.74
N MET A 538 10.08 -19.06 17.00
CA MET A 538 9.93 -17.88 17.86
C MET A 538 11.28 -17.51 18.52
N PRO A 539 11.74 -16.26 18.37
CA PRO A 539 12.96 -15.79 19.04
C PRO A 539 12.80 -15.75 20.57
N LEU A 540 13.83 -16.22 21.28
CA LEU A 540 14.00 -16.06 22.72
C LEU A 540 15.12 -15.07 23.02
N PHE A 541 14.79 -13.97 23.68
CA PHE A 541 15.77 -12.98 24.09
C PHE A 541 16.04 -13.09 25.59
N VAL A 542 17.23 -12.68 26.02
CA VAL A 542 17.56 -12.48 27.44
C VAL A 542 18.17 -11.11 27.59
N ARG A 543 17.70 -10.33 28.57
CA ARG A 543 18.33 -9.06 28.94
C ARG A 543 19.22 -9.25 30.16
N VAL A 544 20.46 -8.76 30.11
CA VAL A 544 21.44 -8.84 31.20
C VAL A 544 22.05 -7.48 31.54
N SER A 545 22.54 -7.32 32.77
CA SER A 545 23.40 -6.19 33.12
C SER A 545 24.85 -6.60 32.88
N GLY A 546 25.52 -5.93 31.92
CA GLY A 546 26.90 -6.23 31.53
C GLY A 546 27.94 -5.94 32.62
N THR A 547 27.65 -4.99 33.51
CA THR A 547 28.46 -4.58 34.66
C THR A 547 27.54 -4.05 35.75
N GLU A 548 28.02 -4.02 36.98
CA GLU A 548 27.36 -3.43 38.15
C GLU A 548 27.77 -1.98 38.42
N TRP A 549 28.76 -1.46 37.69
CA TRP A 549 29.38 -0.14 37.92
C TRP A 549 29.95 0.04 39.33
N LEU A 550 30.54 -1.04 39.86
CA LEU A 550 31.22 -1.06 41.16
C LEU A 550 32.74 -1.06 41.02
N GLU A 551 33.28 -1.22 39.81
CA GLU A 551 34.71 -1.40 39.56
C GLU A 551 35.56 -0.21 40.02
N GLN A 552 34.98 1.00 40.01
CA GLN A 552 35.64 2.22 40.48
C GLN A 552 35.26 2.61 41.91
N VAL A 553 34.14 2.10 42.43
CA VAL A 553 33.58 2.53 43.73
C VAL A 553 33.92 1.54 44.84
N ALA A 554 33.90 0.25 44.52
CA ALA A 554 34.17 -0.86 45.42
C ALA A 554 34.94 -1.97 44.65
N PRO A 555 36.18 -1.70 44.19
CA PRO A 555 36.92 -2.60 43.30
C PRO A 555 37.18 -3.99 43.89
N ASN A 556 37.27 -4.08 45.23
CA ASN A 556 37.58 -5.30 45.96
C ASN A 556 36.32 -6.07 46.41
N ASP A 557 35.12 -5.47 46.29
CA ASP A 557 33.88 -6.15 46.63
C ASP A 557 33.56 -7.21 45.56
N PRO A 558 33.02 -8.38 45.94
CA PRO A 558 32.47 -9.34 44.99
C PRO A 558 31.38 -8.69 44.14
N GLN A 559 31.56 -8.73 42.83
CA GLN A 559 30.67 -8.09 41.86
C GLN A 559 30.63 -8.87 40.54
N TRP A 560 29.53 -8.75 39.81
CA TRP A 560 29.43 -9.17 38.42
C TRP A 560 30.16 -8.19 37.51
N ARG A 561 31.05 -8.71 36.66
CA ARG A 561 31.89 -7.89 35.78
C ARG A 561 31.58 -8.13 34.29
N PRO A 562 32.06 -7.26 33.39
CA PRO A 562 31.96 -7.50 31.94
C PRO A 562 32.46 -8.89 31.52
N GLU A 563 33.51 -9.40 32.15
CA GLU A 563 34.07 -10.73 31.85
C GLU A 563 33.09 -11.86 32.18
N ASP A 564 32.29 -11.72 33.24
CA ASP A 564 31.26 -12.71 33.59
C ASP A 564 30.13 -12.71 32.55
N THR A 565 29.75 -11.54 32.03
CA THR A 565 28.77 -11.43 30.94
C THR A 565 29.29 -12.10 29.66
N VAL A 566 30.57 -11.88 29.33
CA VAL A 566 31.24 -12.53 28.19
C VAL A 566 31.28 -14.05 28.36
N ARG A 567 31.49 -14.56 29.59
CA ARG A 567 31.44 -16.00 29.90
C ARG A 567 30.02 -16.58 29.83
N LEU A 568 29.00 -15.81 30.23
CA LEU A 568 27.60 -16.25 30.24
C LEU A 568 27.00 -16.33 28.83
N ALA A 569 27.35 -15.40 27.95
CA ALA A 569 26.75 -15.29 26.63
C ALA A 569 26.79 -16.58 25.76
N PRO A 570 27.94 -17.28 25.58
CA PRO A 570 27.96 -18.52 24.81
C PRO A 570 27.13 -19.63 25.47
N ILE A 571 27.06 -19.67 26.80
CA ILE A 571 26.21 -20.64 27.52
C ILE A 571 24.74 -20.39 27.16
N LEU A 572 24.27 -19.14 27.21
CA LEU A 572 22.91 -18.81 26.82
C LEU A 572 22.61 -19.16 25.36
N ALA A 573 23.58 -18.97 24.47
CA ALA A 573 23.46 -19.39 23.06
C ALA A 573 23.26 -20.91 22.93
N ASP A 574 24.05 -21.70 23.66
CA ASP A 574 23.96 -23.17 23.65
C ASP A 574 22.62 -23.67 24.22
N HIS A 575 21.99 -22.90 25.11
CA HIS A 575 20.64 -23.13 25.65
C HIS A 575 19.50 -22.57 24.78
N GLY A 576 19.81 -22.06 23.58
CA GLY A 576 18.81 -21.66 22.58
C GLY A 576 18.28 -20.23 22.72
N VAL A 577 19.02 -19.34 23.39
CA VAL A 577 18.81 -17.89 23.33
C VAL A 577 19.29 -17.37 21.98
N ASP A 578 18.51 -16.48 21.38
CA ASP A 578 18.73 -15.98 20.02
C ASP A 578 19.34 -14.57 19.99
N LEU A 579 19.07 -13.78 21.04
CA LEU A 579 19.61 -12.45 21.21
C LEU A 579 19.85 -12.14 22.69
N LEU A 580 21.01 -11.54 22.99
CA LEU A 580 21.34 -11.00 24.31
C LEU A 580 21.24 -9.47 24.31
N ASP A 581 20.32 -8.92 25.10
CA ASP A 581 20.19 -7.48 25.31
C ASP A 581 21.08 -7.02 26.46
N VAL A 582 22.15 -6.30 26.12
CA VAL A 582 23.22 -5.92 27.06
C VAL A 582 22.98 -4.52 27.61
N SER A 583 22.36 -4.47 28.78
CA SER A 583 22.19 -3.29 29.62
C SER A 583 23.30 -3.23 30.69
N SER A 584 23.08 -2.53 31.81
CA SER A 584 24.01 -2.49 32.94
C SER A 584 23.32 -2.03 34.24
N GLY A 585 24.04 -2.21 35.34
CA GLY A 585 23.71 -1.66 36.65
C GLY A 585 22.44 -2.24 37.29
N GLY A 586 21.99 -1.53 38.32
CA GLY A 586 20.73 -1.73 39.03
C GLY A 586 20.81 -2.66 40.24
N ILE A 587 21.96 -3.29 40.48
CA ILE A 587 22.12 -4.29 41.56
C ILE A 587 22.49 -3.69 42.90
N ASP A 588 23.35 -2.68 42.96
CA ASP A 588 23.83 -2.07 44.21
C ASP A 588 23.60 -0.55 44.17
N ALA A 589 23.12 0.03 45.27
CA ALA A 589 22.81 1.46 45.34
C ALA A 589 24.06 2.37 45.26
N ARG A 590 25.25 1.83 45.54
CA ARG A 590 26.54 2.56 45.46
C ARG A 590 27.06 2.74 44.04
N GLN A 591 26.46 2.05 43.07
CA GLN A 591 26.88 2.07 41.66
C GLN A 591 27.05 3.51 41.14
N ARG A 592 28.06 3.72 40.28
CA ARG A 592 28.25 5.00 39.58
C ARG A 592 28.22 4.81 38.08
N VAL A 593 27.02 4.92 37.52
CA VAL A 593 26.82 4.94 36.07
C VAL A 593 27.32 6.26 35.52
N VAL A 594 28.21 6.22 34.53
CA VAL A 594 28.64 7.40 33.79
C VAL A 594 27.75 7.53 32.54
N PRO A 595 26.74 8.41 32.54
CA PRO A 595 25.87 8.57 31.39
C PRO A 595 26.63 9.23 30.23
N GLY A 596 26.24 8.88 29.01
CA GLY A 596 26.80 9.44 27.79
C GLY A 596 26.17 8.77 26.58
N GLU A 597 26.49 9.27 25.39
CA GLU A 597 26.07 8.67 24.13
C GLU A 597 26.60 7.23 24.02
N ALA A 598 25.72 6.30 23.65
CA ALA A 598 26.07 4.89 23.46
C ALA A 598 26.89 4.27 24.62
N TYR A 599 26.73 4.75 25.86
CA TYR A 599 27.67 4.47 26.95
C TYR A 599 27.79 2.97 27.32
N GLN A 600 26.82 2.13 26.94
CA GLN A 600 26.86 0.68 27.17
C GLN A 600 27.25 -0.13 25.92
N ALA A 601 27.45 0.51 24.76
CA ALA A 601 27.72 -0.20 23.51
C ALA A 601 29.05 -0.98 23.54
N HIS A 602 30.03 -0.54 24.33
CA HIS A 602 31.27 -1.26 24.54
C HIS A 602 31.06 -2.62 25.27
N LEU A 603 30.06 -2.71 26.16
CA LEU A 603 29.70 -3.96 26.84
C LEU A 603 29.11 -4.95 25.83
N ALA A 604 28.20 -4.49 24.99
CA ALA A 604 27.64 -5.28 23.88
C ALA A 604 28.76 -5.74 22.91
N GLY A 605 29.70 -4.84 22.57
CA GLY A 605 30.83 -5.18 21.69
C GLY A 605 31.75 -6.26 22.26
N ALA A 606 32.00 -6.25 23.57
CA ALA A 606 32.77 -7.30 24.24
C ALA A 606 32.08 -8.67 24.12
N VAL A 607 30.76 -8.71 24.36
CA VAL A 607 29.96 -9.92 24.16
C VAL A 607 29.97 -10.37 22.70
N LYS A 608 29.69 -9.45 21.76
CA LYS A 608 29.61 -9.75 20.32
C LYS A 608 30.91 -10.36 19.80
N LYS A 609 32.06 -9.84 20.25
CA LYS A 609 33.37 -10.40 19.91
C LYS A 609 33.55 -11.84 20.41
N ALA A 610 32.99 -12.19 21.57
CA ALA A 610 33.12 -13.52 22.15
C ALA A 610 32.19 -14.57 21.53
N VAL A 611 30.96 -14.18 21.16
CA VAL A 611 29.96 -15.11 20.61
C VAL A 611 29.93 -15.18 19.08
N GLY A 612 30.46 -14.17 18.39
CA GLY A 612 30.44 -14.09 16.93
C GLY A 612 29.00 -14.14 16.39
N ASP A 613 28.74 -15.10 15.50
CA ASP A 613 27.44 -15.29 14.87
C ASP A 613 26.54 -16.32 15.58
N LYS A 614 27.01 -16.93 16.68
CA LYS A 614 26.21 -17.91 17.46
C LYS A 614 25.03 -17.27 18.18
N LEU A 615 25.13 -15.99 18.50
CA LEU A 615 24.16 -15.23 19.28
C LEU A 615 24.16 -13.79 18.80
N LEU A 616 22.98 -13.24 18.54
CA LEU A 616 22.86 -11.82 18.24
C LEU A 616 23.00 -10.99 19.51
N VAL A 617 23.54 -9.79 19.40
CA VAL A 617 23.76 -8.92 20.56
C VAL A 617 23.14 -7.56 20.30
N SER A 618 22.37 -7.02 21.23
CA SER A 618 21.90 -5.63 21.16
C SER A 618 22.68 -4.71 22.08
N ALA A 619 22.79 -3.45 21.65
CA ALA A 619 23.23 -2.35 22.48
C ALA A 619 22.03 -1.48 22.89
N VAL A 620 22.05 -0.96 24.12
CA VAL A 620 21.04 -0.04 24.66
C VAL A 620 21.74 1.12 25.40
N GLY A 621 21.05 2.25 25.56
CA GLY A 621 21.51 3.36 26.41
C GLY A 621 22.00 4.57 25.61
N ALA A 622 21.15 5.61 25.58
CA ALA A 622 21.39 6.87 24.87
C ALA A 622 21.73 6.68 23.38
N LEU A 623 20.99 5.79 22.71
CA LEU A 623 21.05 5.52 21.26
C LEU A 623 19.86 6.16 20.54
N GLY A 624 19.51 7.39 20.92
CA GLY A 624 18.36 8.12 20.37
C GLY A 624 18.66 8.86 19.06
N ASP A 625 19.93 8.96 18.67
CA ASP A 625 20.40 9.60 17.44
C ASP A 625 20.77 8.53 16.40
N GLY A 626 20.33 8.72 15.15
CA GLY A 626 20.49 7.79 14.05
C GLY A 626 21.94 7.62 13.61
N HIS A 627 22.77 8.67 13.66
CA HIS A 627 24.20 8.57 13.33
C HIS A 627 24.96 7.75 14.38
N ILE A 628 24.68 7.97 15.66
CA ILE A 628 25.29 7.23 16.76
C ILE A 628 24.87 5.75 16.70
N ALA A 629 23.58 5.48 16.54
CA ALA A 629 23.06 4.12 16.41
C ALA A 629 23.66 3.39 15.20
N GLN A 630 23.75 4.05 14.04
CA GLN A 630 24.38 3.51 12.84
C GLN A 630 25.86 3.17 13.09
N LYS A 631 26.62 4.07 13.71
CA LYS A 631 28.04 3.87 14.02
C LYS A 631 28.29 2.67 14.95
N VAL A 632 27.41 2.45 15.93
CA VAL A 632 27.49 1.27 16.82
C VAL A 632 27.32 -0.04 16.02
N LEU A 633 26.39 -0.07 15.07
CA LEU A 633 26.18 -1.24 14.21
C LEU A 633 27.32 -1.45 13.20
N GLU A 634 27.84 -0.37 12.61
CA GLU A 634 28.96 -0.42 11.65
C GLU A 634 30.27 -0.87 12.29
N SER A 635 30.53 -0.43 13.52
CA SER A 635 31.71 -0.84 14.29
C SER A 635 31.64 -2.29 14.79
N GLY A 636 30.55 -3.01 14.51
CA GLY A 636 30.37 -4.41 14.90
C GLY A 636 30.13 -4.61 16.40
N GLN A 637 29.76 -3.56 17.13
CA GLN A 637 29.49 -3.65 18.57
C GLN A 637 28.13 -4.29 18.89
N ALA A 638 27.19 -4.23 17.95
CA ALA A 638 25.88 -4.83 18.08
C ALA A 638 25.28 -5.23 16.72
N ASP A 639 24.29 -6.11 16.76
CA ASP A 639 23.48 -6.53 15.64
C ASP A 639 22.18 -5.73 15.53
N VAL A 640 21.63 -5.26 16.66
CA VAL A 640 20.47 -4.36 16.72
C VAL A 640 20.63 -3.33 17.85
N ILE A 641 19.83 -2.27 17.83
CA ILE A 641 19.81 -1.26 18.88
C ILE A 641 18.46 -1.20 19.59
N PHE A 642 18.50 -1.13 20.92
CA PHE A 642 17.33 -0.94 21.77
C PHE A 642 17.27 0.51 22.23
N VAL A 643 16.11 1.15 22.08
CA VAL A 643 15.89 2.53 22.48
C VAL A 643 14.70 2.63 23.42
N GLY A 644 14.91 3.32 24.55
CA GLY A 644 13.87 3.55 25.56
C GLY A 644 13.34 4.99 25.52
N ARG A 645 13.84 5.83 26.44
CA ARG A 645 13.39 7.22 26.69
C ARG A 645 13.07 8.05 25.44
N GLN A 646 13.85 7.92 24.36
CA GLN A 646 13.62 8.70 23.16
C GLN A 646 12.33 8.33 22.43
N PHE A 647 11.87 7.07 22.50
CA PHE A 647 10.55 6.68 21.99
C PHE A 647 9.40 7.22 22.84
N GLN A 648 9.59 7.40 24.16
CA GLN A 648 8.58 8.06 25.00
C GLN A 648 8.41 9.53 24.61
N LYS A 649 9.53 10.20 24.29
CA LYS A 649 9.53 11.61 23.86
C LYS A 649 9.02 11.76 22.42
N ASN A 650 9.39 10.85 21.54
CA ASN A 650 9.05 10.87 20.11
C ASN A 650 8.63 9.47 19.63
N PRO A 651 7.33 9.18 19.54
CA PRO A 651 6.85 7.93 18.96
C PRO A 651 7.29 7.70 17.50
N GLY A 652 7.64 8.77 16.78
CA GLY A 652 8.17 8.75 15.40
C GLY A 652 9.68 8.71 15.29
N LEU A 653 10.37 8.18 16.30
CA LEU A 653 11.82 8.17 16.32
C LEU A 653 12.45 7.48 15.11
N VAL A 654 11.85 6.40 14.60
CA VAL A 654 12.33 5.72 13.39
C VAL A 654 12.36 6.66 12.19
N TRP A 655 11.36 7.54 12.07
CA TRP A 655 11.31 8.53 10.99
C TRP A 655 12.37 9.61 11.20
N ALA A 656 12.53 10.10 12.44
CA ALA A 656 13.57 11.06 12.77
C ALA A 656 14.97 10.52 12.46
N MET A 657 15.28 9.27 12.81
CA MET A 657 16.55 8.62 12.47
C MET A 657 16.74 8.43 10.96
N ALA A 658 15.66 8.18 10.21
CA ALA A 658 15.71 8.12 8.76
C ALA A 658 16.03 9.49 8.14
N ASP A 659 15.40 10.55 8.66
CA ASP A 659 15.64 11.94 8.25
C ASP A 659 17.09 12.37 8.56
N GLU A 660 17.60 12.06 9.76
CA GLU A 660 18.99 12.31 10.18
C GLU A 660 19.99 11.63 9.23
N LEU A 661 19.75 10.37 8.87
CA LEU A 661 20.59 9.62 7.93
C LEU A 661 20.34 9.99 6.45
N GLY A 662 19.33 10.82 6.16
CA GLY A 662 18.96 11.25 4.81
C GLY A 662 18.49 10.11 3.91
N ILE A 663 17.69 9.19 4.46
CA ILE A 663 17.04 8.09 3.73
C ILE A 663 15.51 8.18 3.82
N GLU A 664 14.81 7.63 2.83
CA GLU A 664 13.36 7.48 2.86
C GLU A 664 12.96 6.10 3.38
N VAL A 665 11.96 6.08 4.27
CA VAL A 665 11.32 4.87 4.77
C VAL A 665 9.83 4.85 4.45
N THR A 666 9.27 3.65 4.34
CA THR A 666 7.83 3.44 4.19
C THR A 666 7.13 3.85 5.48
N GLN A 667 6.06 4.62 5.37
CA GLN A 667 5.21 5.04 6.48
C GLN A 667 3.92 4.22 6.46
N ALA A 668 3.25 4.08 7.60
CA ALA A 668 1.96 3.40 7.63
C ALA A 668 0.97 4.12 6.70
N LYS A 669 0.24 3.36 5.87
CA LYS A 669 -0.60 3.89 4.77
C LYS A 669 -1.56 5.00 5.22
N GLN A 670 -2.13 4.87 6.41
CA GLN A 670 -3.12 5.77 7.00
C GLN A 670 -2.57 7.18 7.26
N ILE A 671 -1.28 7.30 7.59
CA ILE A 671 -0.62 8.57 7.94
C ILE A 671 0.35 9.03 6.85
N GLY A 672 0.91 8.10 6.07
CA GLY A 672 1.97 8.40 5.10
C GLY A 672 1.52 9.21 3.88
N TRP A 673 0.25 9.11 3.49
CA TRP A 673 -0.28 9.86 2.34
C TRP A 673 -0.19 11.39 2.53
N GLY A 674 -0.22 11.87 3.77
CA GLY A 674 -0.09 13.29 4.09
C GLY A 674 1.30 13.87 3.84
N PHE A 675 2.35 13.05 3.96
CA PHE A 675 3.75 13.48 3.81
C PHE A 675 4.26 13.32 2.36
N ARG A 676 3.62 12.48 1.55
CA ARG A 676 4.00 12.26 0.14
C ARG A 676 3.32 13.22 -0.86
N GLY A 677 2.38 14.04 -0.39
CA GLY A 677 1.72 15.10 -1.15
C GLY A 677 0.67 14.62 -2.17
N ARG A 678 -0.29 15.49 -2.53
CA ARG A 678 -1.37 15.20 -3.49
C ARG A 678 -0.89 15.02 -4.95
N ALA A 679 0.36 15.35 -5.26
CA ALA A 679 0.83 15.55 -6.64
C ALA A 679 1.98 14.62 -7.10
N LYS A 680 2.60 13.82 -6.22
CA LYS A 680 3.78 13.00 -6.59
C LYS A 680 3.47 11.59 -7.09
N GLN A 681 2.21 11.15 -7.07
CA GLN A 681 1.78 9.92 -7.76
C GLN A 681 1.30 10.14 -9.20
N ALA A 682 1.20 11.41 -9.65
CA ALA A 682 0.76 11.75 -11.02
C ALA A 682 1.90 11.69 -12.06
N LEU A 683 3.15 11.47 -11.63
CA LEU A 683 4.28 11.30 -12.53
C LEU A 683 4.99 10.02 -12.10
N GLY A 684 4.71 8.94 -12.82
CA GLY A 684 5.53 7.73 -12.77
C GLY A 684 6.98 8.15 -12.97
N HIS A 685 7.81 7.91 -11.96
CA HIS A 685 9.21 8.25 -12.04
C HIS A 685 9.91 7.31 -13.04
N GLY A 686 9.96 7.79 -14.28
CA GLY A 686 10.92 7.48 -15.31
C GLY A 686 11.14 8.77 -16.10
N GLU A 687 12.34 9.33 -15.97
CA GLU A 687 12.91 10.41 -16.80
C GLU A 687 12.22 11.78 -16.81
N LYS A 688 12.82 12.71 -16.07
CA LYS A 688 13.50 13.83 -16.73
C LYS A 688 14.65 14.32 -15.86
N GLU A 689 15.86 14.03 -16.33
CA GLU A 689 17.07 14.74 -16.00
C GLU A 689 16.84 16.25 -15.91
N ALA A 690 17.61 16.88 -15.00
CA ALA A 690 18.34 18.10 -15.29
C ALA A 690 17.68 19.07 -16.29
N LYS A 691 16.65 19.76 -15.83
CA LYS A 691 16.31 21.11 -16.29
C LYS A 691 15.94 21.89 -15.04
N GLU A 692 16.60 22.96 -14.66
CA GLU A 692 17.53 23.84 -15.34
C GLU A 692 18.22 24.63 -14.22
N LYS A 693 19.50 24.98 -14.42
CA LYS A 693 20.01 26.25 -13.87
C LYS A 693 19.02 27.35 -14.29
N LEU A 694 18.33 27.94 -13.33
CA LEU A 694 17.81 29.31 -13.36
C LEU A 694 17.52 29.75 -11.92
#